data_AF-G7USJ5-F1
#
_entry.id   AF-G7USJ5-F1
#
_cell.length_a   1.000
_cell.length_b   1.000
_cell.length_c   1.000
_cell.angle_alpha   90.00
_cell.angle_beta   90.00
_cell.angle_gamma   90.00
#
_symmetry.space_group_name_H-M   'P 1'
#
loop_
_entity.id
_entity.type
_entity.pdbx_description
1 polymer ?
#
loop_
_entity_poly.entity_id
_entity_poly.type
_entity_poly.pdbx_seq_one_letter_code
_entity_poly.pdbx_strand_id
1 'polypeptide(L)'
;MSAQPVDPKVPPDHVTIEIDGRVLYAPKGSMIIQAADKAGIPIPRFCYHDKLSIAANCRMCLVDTEIGGRGAPKPSPACATPVGDGLKVFTRNEKALKYQRSVMEFLLINHPLDCPICDQGGECELQDVSLGYGRSVSRFNERKRTVPDEDIGPLVATEMTRCIQCTRCVRFTAEIAGTYELGGMYRGENLQIGTYDGQPLTTELSGNVVDVCPVGALTNKVFQFRARPWELQAYPSLGYHDPMGSNLFVHVRRGEVLRTVPRDNEAVNECWLSDRDRYSHQGLYAQDRAVKPLQKVDGEWKEVSWAAGLAAAAQILKAHQGDELGVLVHPATSNEEGGLLARLAAGLGSGNLDHRILSCDLSDGAVAQPFALPLADIEKAGAIVVFGSNLRHELPLLHQRIRKANRNGAQVHVVNPVDFEFTFATTGKYIVPPSQLADALGNAELRDAVKGASSAVVIVGAIAENHPQASALRKAAADFAAATGAALCRIPQGANAVGLTRAGVLPTGSDAAEMVSRPRAAYVIYGIEPGLDFAHGFATQKALAAAKVVAFSHFACASTRRLADVILPIGALPEIEATLTNLDGREQRAQAGGKPPGEAREGWKVLRALGGALELPGFEFTDLAGARASLAGAATVAPRASAAPSLAGEGLEVVTTAAIYRTDGFVRRASALQSHPLNAAPAVSLHPDDAKAAGLADGQVAKVQASDGTATLPVVINDRVAPGSVWIESGHGATAPIGAGRVKVVAA
;
A
#
# COMPACT_ATOMS: atom_id res chain seq x y z
N MET A 1 -20.59 -42.90 23.05
CA MET A 1 -21.30 -42.03 22.10
C MET A 1 -22.74 -41.93 22.56
N SER A 2 -23.08 -40.88 23.32
CA SER A 2 -24.45 -40.61 23.76
C SER A 2 -25.11 -39.79 22.65
N ALA A 3 -26.08 -40.39 21.96
CA ALA A 3 -26.93 -39.71 20.99
C ALA A 3 -27.90 -38.81 21.77
N GLN A 4 -27.46 -37.58 22.06
CA GLN A 4 -28.39 -36.55 22.51
C GLN A 4 -29.23 -36.06 21.33
N PRO A 5 -30.51 -35.76 21.53
CA PRO A 5 -31.37 -35.21 20.49
C PRO A 5 -30.78 -33.88 20.00
N VAL A 6 -30.47 -33.82 18.71
CA VAL A 6 -29.96 -32.62 18.06
C VAL A 6 -31.15 -31.68 17.84
N ASP A 7 -31.13 -30.50 18.45
CA ASP A 7 -32.12 -29.46 18.16
C ASP A 7 -32.01 -29.10 16.66
N PRO A 8 -33.06 -29.32 15.85
CA PRO A 8 -33.02 -29.10 14.41
C PRO A 8 -32.78 -27.64 14.01
N LYS A 9 -32.78 -26.69 14.97
CA LYS A 9 -32.48 -25.28 14.75
C LYS A 9 -30.99 -24.93 14.88
N VAL A 10 -30.17 -25.82 15.42
CA VAL A 10 -28.72 -25.58 15.59
C VAL A 10 -28.02 -25.89 14.26
N PRO A 11 -27.29 -24.94 13.66
CA PRO A 11 -26.52 -25.22 12.45
C PRO A 11 -25.47 -26.32 12.70
N PRO A 12 -25.08 -27.11 11.68
CA PRO A 12 -23.99 -28.06 11.79
C PRO A 12 -22.72 -27.40 12.37
N ASP A 13 -21.99 -28.13 13.20
CA ASP A 13 -20.78 -27.68 13.90
C ASP A 13 -20.95 -26.44 14.80
N HIS A 14 -22.18 -26.11 15.21
CA HIS A 14 -22.45 -25.09 16.21
C HIS A 14 -22.85 -25.71 17.56
N VAL A 15 -22.68 -24.92 18.62
CA VAL A 15 -23.16 -25.25 19.96
C VAL A 15 -24.16 -24.19 20.42
N THR A 16 -25.11 -24.60 21.26
CA THR A 16 -26.09 -23.69 21.85
C THR A 16 -25.50 -23.08 23.11
N ILE A 17 -25.44 -21.76 23.16
CA ILE A 17 -25.00 -21.00 24.34
C ILE A 17 -26.05 -19.97 24.72
N GLU A 18 -25.97 -19.46 25.94
CA GLU A 18 -26.80 -18.36 26.44
C GLU A 18 -25.87 -17.26 26.96
N ILE A 19 -26.01 -16.02 26.46
CA ILE A 19 -25.27 -14.87 26.98
C ILE A 19 -26.30 -13.85 27.49
N ASP A 20 -26.28 -13.57 28.79
CA ASP A 20 -27.21 -12.66 29.48
C ASP A 20 -28.69 -12.96 29.17
N GLY A 21 -29.09 -14.24 29.20
CA GLY A 21 -30.46 -14.66 28.91
C GLY A 21 -30.79 -14.82 27.42
N ARG A 22 -29.88 -14.45 26.52
CA ARG A 22 -30.07 -14.58 25.07
C ARG A 22 -29.45 -15.87 24.55
N VAL A 23 -30.27 -16.77 24.03
CA VAL A 23 -29.82 -18.00 23.36
C VAL A 23 -29.19 -17.65 22.02
N LEU A 24 -28.01 -18.20 21.76
CA LEU A 24 -27.19 -17.97 20.58
C LEU A 24 -26.59 -19.29 20.08
N TYR A 25 -26.29 -19.34 18.79
CA TYR A 25 -25.56 -20.44 18.17
C TYR A 25 -24.17 -19.95 17.77
N ALA A 26 -23.13 -20.61 18.27
CA ALA A 26 -21.74 -20.25 18.01
C ALA A 26 -20.98 -21.45 17.44
N PRO A 27 -20.06 -21.24 16.48
CA PRO A 27 -19.22 -22.32 15.96
C PRO A 27 -18.49 -23.03 17.10
N LYS A 28 -18.48 -24.35 17.08
CA LYS A 28 -17.81 -25.16 18.10
C LYS A 28 -16.32 -24.80 18.16
N GLY A 29 -15.81 -24.54 19.37
CA GLY A 29 -14.42 -24.13 19.58
C GLY A 29 -14.14 -22.62 19.42
N SER A 30 -15.12 -21.81 18.99
CA SER A 30 -14.97 -20.34 19.06
C SER A 30 -14.92 -19.87 20.52
N MET A 31 -14.35 -18.70 20.75
CA MET A 31 -14.26 -18.12 22.10
C MET A 31 -15.54 -17.38 22.47
N ILE A 32 -15.86 -17.32 23.77
CA ILE A 32 -17.03 -16.55 24.27
C ILE A 32 -17.03 -15.12 23.69
N ILE A 33 -15.87 -14.46 23.64
CA ILE A 33 -15.77 -13.08 23.17
C ILE A 33 -16.17 -12.93 21.68
N GLN A 34 -15.83 -13.91 20.84
CA GLN A 34 -16.17 -13.91 19.42
C GLN A 34 -17.67 -14.12 19.22
N ALA A 35 -18.26 -15.03 20.00
CA ALA A 35 -19.70 -15.25 20.00
C ALA A 35 -20.47 -14.01 20.48
N ALA A 36 -19.96 -13.32 21.50
CA ALA A 36 -20.52 -12.08 22.02
C ALA A 36 -20.44 -10.95 20.98
N ASP A 37 -19.30 -10.76 20.33
CA ASP A 37 -19.11 -9.73 19.28
C ASP A 37 -20.08 -9.94 18.12
N LYS A 38 -20.20 -11.18 17.63
CA LYS A 38 -21.13 -11.54 16.55
C LYS A 38 -22.60 -11.31 16.94
N ALA A 39 -22.91 -11.38 18.23
CA ALA A 39 -24.25 -11.10 18.78
C ALA A 39 -24.49 -9.63 19.14
N GLY A 40 -23.47 -8.76 19.03
CA GLY A 40 -23.51 -7.36 19.45
C GLY A 40 -23.53 -7.16 20.97
N ILE A 41 -23.02 -8.12 21.75
CA ILE A 41 -22.97 -8.07 23.21
C ILE A 41 -21.59 -7.58 23.66
N PRO A 42 -21.48 -6.36 24.23
CA PRO A 42 -20.19 -5.78 24.57
C PRO A 42 -19.57 -6.44 25.80
N ILE A 43 -18.36 -6.98 25.62
CA ILE A 43 -17.49 -7.43 26.72
C ILE A 43 -16.24 -6.52 26.75
N PRO A 44 -15.87 -5.91 27.89
CA PRO A 44 -14.75 -4.99 27.98
C PRO A 44 -13.40 -5.72 27.79
N ARG A 45 -12.45 -5.13 27.06
CA ARG A 45 -11.21 -5.78 26.65
C ARG A 45 -10.10 -4.77 26.36
N PHE A 46 -8.85 -5.22 26.46
CA PHE A 46 -7.66 -4.42 26.05
C PHE A 46 -6.60 -5.21 25.33
N CYS A 47 -6.40 -6.49 25.66
CA CYS A 47 -5.39 -7.31 24.97
C CYS A 47 -5.99 -8.11 23.80
N TYR A 48 -7.31 -8.31 23.76
CA TYR A 48 -7.93 -9.05 22.66
C TYR A 48 -8.04 -8.17 21.42
N HIS A 49 -7.67 -8.70 20.27
CA HIS A 49 -7.89 -8.14 18.95
C HIS A 49 -8.18 -9.32 18.02
N ASP A 50 -9.18 -9.24 17.16
CA ASP A 50 -9.66 -10.40 16.39
C ASP A 50 -8.59 -11.00 15.47
N LYS A 51 -7.73 -10.14 14.93
CA LYS A 51 -6.62 -10.52 14.03
C LYS A 51 -5.33 -10.94 14.73
N LEU A 52 -5.25 -10.88 16.05
CA LEU A 52 -4.06 -11.28 16.81
C LEU A 52 -4.34 -12.54 17.62
N SER A 53 -3.29 -13.29 17.97
CA SER A 53 -3.41 -14.44 18.87
C SER A 53 -4.06 -14.06 20.21
N ILE A 54 -4.54 -15.04 20.96
CA ILE A 54 -5.16 -14.81 22.27
C ILE A 54 -4.07 -14.84 23.35
N ALA A 55 -3.90 -13.75 24.12
CA ALA A 55 -2.94 -13.69 25.24
C ALA A 55 -3.57 -13.70 26.63
N ALA A 56 -4.79 -13.15 26.77
CA ALA A 56 -5.47 -12.96 28.06
C ALA A 56 -4.68 -12.16 29.13
N ASN A 57 -3.75 -11.28 28.71
CA ASN A 57 -2.92 -10.47 29.62
C ASN A 57 -3.72 -9.51 30.51
N CYS A 58 -4.71 -8.80 29.95
CA CYS A 58 -5.38 -7.72 30.67
C CYS A 58 -6.42 -8.18 31.71
N ARG A 59 -6.98 -9.39 31.55
CA ARG A 59 -8.11 -9.91 32.35
C ARG A 59 -9.36 -9.00 32.39
N MET A 60 -9.47 -7.99 31.53
CA MET A 60 -10.64 -7.10 31.52
C MET A 60 -11.93 -7.80 31.08
N CYS A 61 -11.81 -8.81 30.20
CA CYS A 61 -12.93 -9.57 29.65
C CYS A 61 -13.46 -10.70 30.56
N LEU A 62 -13.22 -10.63 31.87
CA LEU A 62 -13.72 -11.64 32.80
C LEU A 62 -15.24 -11.63 32.86
N VAL A 63 -15.86 -12.79 32.63
CA VAL A 63 -17.31 -13.04 32.68
C VAL A 63 -17.60 -14.19 33.62
N ASP A 64 -18.79 -14.24 34.20
CA ASP A 64 -19.21 -15.40 34.99
C ASP A 64 -19.82 -16.45 34.06
N THR A 65 -19.55 -17.73 34.33
CA THR A 65 -19.98 -18.83 33.45
C THR A 65 -20.62 -19.95 34.25
N GLU A 66 -21.59 -20.64 33.64
CA GLU A 66 -22.30 -21.77 34.22
C GLU A 66 -22.55 -22.82 33.14
N ILE A 67 -22.33 -24.10 33.45
CA ILE A 67 -22.70 -25.22 32.59
C ILE A 67 -23.52 -26.20 33.43
N GLY A 68 -24.72 -26.56 32.97
CA GLY A 68 -25.57 -27.56 33.63
C GLY A 68 -25.91 -27.23 35.09
N GLY A 69 -26.16 -25.95 35.42
CA GLY A 69 -26.46 -25.51 36.78
C GLY A 69 -25.23 -25.35 37.70
N ARG A 70 -24.02 -25.63 37.20
CA ARG A 70 -22.78 -25.49 37.96
C ARG A 70 -22.01 -24.25 37.51
N GLY A 71 -22.02 -23.22 38.35
CA GLY A 71 -21.23 -22.01 38.15
C GLY A 71 -19.72 -22.28 38.26
N ALA A 72 -18.92 -21.59 37.44
CA ALA A 72 -17.47 -21.64 37.52
C ALA A 72 -16.98 -21.03 38.85
N PRO A 73 -15.95 -21.62 39.49
CA PRO A 73 -15.48 -21.13 40.79
C PRO A 73 -14.87 -19.72 40.73
N LYS A 74 -14.35 -19.32 39.56
CA LYS A 74 -13.78 -18.00 39.28
C LYS A 74 -14.32 -17.50 37.94
N PRO A 75 -14.44 -16.18 37.74
CA PRO A 75 -14.78 -15.65 36.43
C PRO A 75 -13.82 -16.15 35.35
N SER A 76 -14.37 -16.44 34.19
CA SER A 76 -13.65 -16.98 33.03
C SER A 76 -13.23 -15.83 32.11
N PRO A 77 -12.00 -15.83 31.55
CA PRO A 77 -11.62 -14.86 30.54
C PRO A 77 -12.38 -15.16 29.24
N ALA A 78 -13.29 -14.28 28.83
CA ALA A 78 -14.10 -14.49 27.64
C ALA A 78 -13.26 -14.68 26.36
N CYS A 79 -12.08 -14.06 26.30
CA CYS A 79 -11.21 -14.17 25.13
C CYS A 79 -10.51 -15.52 24.97
N ALA A 80 -10.41 -16.33 26.02
CA ALA A 80 -9.66 -17.59 26.02
C ALA A 80 -10.50 -18.78 26.51
N THR A 81 -11.79 -18.58 26.71
CA THR A 81 -12.72 -19.65 27.12
C THR A 81 -13.54 -20.05 25.90
N PRO A 82 -13.42 -21.30 25.41
CA PRO A 82 -14.19 -21.76 24.28
C PRO A 82 -15.66 -21.95 24.66
N VAL A 83 -16.54 -21.75 23.69
CA VAL A 83 -17.97 -22.05 23.83
C VAL A 83 -18.20 -23.56 23.86
N GLY A 84 -19.17 -23.99 24.66
CA GLY A 84 -19.61 -25.38 24.76
C GLY A 84 -21.13 -25.44 24.84
N ASP A 85 -21.71 -26.59 24.49
CA ASP A 85 -23.17 -26.73 24.50
C ASP A 85 -23.74 -26.59 25.91
N GLY A 86 -24.82 -25.80 26.03
CA GLY A 86 -25.43 -25.46 27.32
C GLY A 86 -24.64 -24.46 28.17
N LEU A 87 -23.59 -23.83 27.61
CA LEU A 87 -22.83 -22.78 28.31
C LEU A 87 -23.69 -21.53 28.49
N LYS A 88 -23.87 -21.12 29.75
CA LYS A 88 -24.44 -19.83 30.13
C LYS A 88 -23.34 -18.86 30.53
N VAL A 89 -23.41 -17.64 30.04
CA VAL A 89 -22.46 -16.57 30.29
C VAL A 89 -23.22 -15.36 30.85
N PHE A 90 -22.75 -14.85 31.98
CA PHE A 90 -23.27 -13.63 32.59
C PHE A 90 -22.19 -12.57 32.53
N THR A 91 -22.39 -11.55 31.69
CA THR A 91 -21.38 -10.51 31.46
C THR A 91 -21.46 -9.39 32.50
N ARG A 92 -22.62 -9.25 33.16
CA ARG A 92 -22.96 -8.10 34.04
C ARG A 92 -23.54 -8.49 35.41
N ASN A 93 -23.42 -9.75 35.84
CA ASN A 93 -23.81 -10.11 37.21
C ASN A 93 -22.83 -9.51 38.24
N GLU A 94 -23.20 -9.55 39.53
CA GLU A 94 -22.40 -8.94 40.60
C GLU A 94 -20.95 -9.43 40.61
N LYS A 95 -20.76 -10.74 40.40
CA LYS A 95 -19.44 -11.37 40.39
C LYS A 95 -18.59 -10.89 39.20
N ALA A 96 -19.12 -10.87 37.99
CA ALA A 96 -18.41 -10.37 36.81
C ALA A 96 -18.01 -8.89 36.97
N LEU A 97 -18.96 -8.03 37.35
CA LEU A 97 -18.72 -6.60 37.53
C LEU A 97 -17.70 -6.30 38.63
N LYS A 98 -17.73 -7.07 39.73
CA LYS A 98 -16.75 -6.93 40.82
C LYS A 98 -15.33 -7.17 40.33
N TYR A 99 -15.10 -8.23 39.56
CA TYR A 99 -13.77 -8.56 39.04
C TYR A 99 -13.31 -7.58 37.96
N GLN A 100 -14.20 -7.18 37.05
CA GLN A 100 -13.91 -6.18 36.01
C GLN A 100 -13.49 -4.84 36.64
N ARG A 101 -14.19 -4.39 37.69
CA ARG A 101 -13.83 -3.17 38.44
C ARG A 101 -12.48 -3.29 39.15
N SER A 102 -12.17 -4.44 39.73
CA SER A 102 -10.87 -4.70 40.34
C SER A 102 -9.73 -4.70 39.31
N VAL A 103 -9.95 -5.31 38.14
CA VAL A 103 -8.97 -5.30 37.04
C VAL A 103 -8.73 -3.89 36.53
N MET A 104 -9.79 -3.10 36.32
CA MET A 104 -9.67 -1.70 35.92
C MET A 104 -8.82 -0.90 36.91
N GLU A 105 -9.03 -1.12 38.21
CA GLU A 105 -8.22 -0.48 39.23
C GLU A 105 -6.75 -0.86 39.13
N PHE A 106 -6.41 -2.15 38.93
CA PHE A 106 -5.03 -2.59 38.71
C PHE A 106 -4.39 -1.99 37.46
N LEU A 107 -5.14 -1.77 36.39
CA LEU A 107 -4.61 -1.10 35.19
C LEU A 107 -4.31 0.37 35.46
N LEU A 108 -5.12 1.03 36.30
CA LEU A 108 -4.98 2.46 36.62
C LEU A 108 -3.96 2.76 37.73
N ILE A 109 -3.53 1.78 38.55
CA ILE A 109 -2.57 2.06 39.65
C ILE A 109 -1.28 2.66 39.11
N ASN A 110 -0.77 2.16 37.99
CA ASN A 110 0.49 2.59 37.39
C ASN A 110 0.32 3.40 36.10
N HIS A 111 -0.92 3.64 35.64
CA HIS A 111 -1.19 4.52 34.52
C HIS A 111 -1.13 6.00 34.97
N PRO A 112 -0.48 6.90 34.22
CA PRO A 112 -0.35 8.30 34.58
C PRO A 112 -1.67 9.06 34.34
N LEU A 113 -1.84 10.21 34.98
CA LEU A 113 -3.01 11.08 34.80
C LEU A 113 -2.83 12.02 33.59
N ASP A 114 -2.32 11.46 32.50
CA ASP A 114 -1.94 12.20 31.29
C ASP A 114 -3.11 12.42 30.34
N CYS A 115 -4.34 12.00 30.67
CA CYS A 115 -5.49 12.11 29.77
C CYS A 115 -5.64 13.51 29.11
N PRO A 116 -5.38 14.64 29.80
CA PRO A 116 -5.45 15.96 29.17
C PRO A 116 -4.37 16.25 28.14
N ILE A 117 -3.17 15.67 28.27
CA ILE A 117 -2.05 15.89 27.34
C ILE A 117 -1.99 14.79 26.27
N CYS A 118 -2.31 13.53 26.63
CA CYS A 118 -2.33 12.34 25.78
C CYS A 118 -3.02 12.58 24.44
N ASP A 119 -2.33 12.31 23.32
CA ASP A 119 -2.84 12.53 21.95
C ASP A 119 -4.16 11.80 21.68
N GLN A 120 -4.23 10.52 22.04
CA GLN A 120 -5.42 9.67 21.92
C GLN A 120 -6.52 9.96 22.97
N GLY A 121 -6.39 11.01 23.77
CA GLY A 121 -7.48 11.44 24.66
C GLY A 121 -8.75 11.69 23.83
N GLY A 122 -9.86 11.01 24.18
CA GLY A 122 -11.12 11.02 23.42
C GLY A 122 -11.32 9.84 22.45
N GLU A 123 -10.29 9.05 22.17
CA GLU A 123 -10.37 7.82 21.36
C GLU A 123 -9.63 6.64 22.02
N CYS A 124 -9.30 6.77 23.31
CA CYS A 124 -8.54 5.80 24.07
C CYS A 124 -9.48 4.73 24.66
N GLU A 125 -9.32 3.46 24.26
CA GLU A 125 -10.11 2.35 24.80
C GLU A 125 -10.03 2.33 26.35
N LEU A 126 -8.86 2.59 26.95
CA LEU A 126 -8.72 2.61 28.41
C LEU A 126 -9.56 3.69 29.07
N GLN A 127 -9.65 4.86 28.46
CA GLN A 127 -10.49 5.95 28.94
C GLN A 127 -11.96 5.53 28.92
N ASP A 128 -12.46 5.04 27.79
CA ASP A 128 -13.86 4.68 27.60
C ASP A 128 -14.30 3.55 28.54
N VAL A 129 -13.49 2.50 28.64
CA VAL A 129 -13.78 1.36 29.52
C VAL A 129 -13.66 1.77 30.99
N SER A 130 -12.75 2.70 31.35
CA SER A 130 -12.64 3.20 32.72
C SER A 130 -13.87 4.00 33.18
N LEU A 131 -14.57 4.70 32.27
CA LEU A 131 -15.79 5.42 32.62
C LEU A 131 -16.92 4.47 33.07
N GLY A 132 -17.01 3.28 32.46
CA GLY A 132 -18.03 2.28 32.80
C GLY A 132 -17.65 1.34 33.94
N TYR A 133 -16.37 0.97 34.03
CA TYR A 133 -15.88 -0.08 34.94
C TYR A 133 -14.87 0.41 35.98
N GLY A 134 -14.45 1.67 35.94
CA GLY A 134 -13.58 2.28 36.94
C GLY A 134 -14.31 2.69 38.21
N ARG A 135 -13.54 2.93 39.28
CA ARG A 135 -14.04 3.60 40.50
C ARG A 135 -13.91 5.11 40.32
N SER A 136 -14.77 5.88 40.97
CA SER A 136 -14.67 7.34 41.00
C SER A 136 -13.47 7.84 41.81
N VAL A 137 -12.96 7.05 42.75
CA VAL A 137 -11.83 7.40 43.61
C VAL A 137 -10.80 6.27 43.60
N SER A 138 -9.53 6.60 43.31
CA SER A 138 -8.40 5.69 43.42
C SER A 138 -8.09 5.42 44.90
N ARG A 139 -7.90 4.15 45.26
CA ARG A 139 -7.38 3.76 46.58
C ARG A 139 -5.86 3.74 46.62
N PHE A 140 -5.20 3.74 45.45
CA PHE A 140 -3.76 3.74 45.32
C PHE A 140 -3.22 5.17 45.50
N ASN A 141 -2.43 5.37 46.55
CA ASN A 141 -1.82 6.64 46.94
C ASN A 141 -0.28 6.56 47.01
N GLU A 142 0.31 5.52 46.42
CA GLU A 142 1.75 5.33 46.35
C GLU A 142 2.35 5.96 45.09
N ARG A 143 3.67 5.92 44.98
CA ARG A 143 4.39 6.40 43.80
C ARG A 143 4.15 5.45 42.62
N LYS A 144 3.61 6.00 41.54
CA LYS A 144 3.47 5.29 40.26
C LYS A 144 4.83 5.05 39.62
N ARG A 145 4.98 3.92 38.93
CA ARG A 145 6.17 3.70 38.10
C ARG A 145 6.22 4.69 36.94
N THR A 146 7.42 4.93 36.43
CA THR A 146 7.70 5.72 35.23
C THR A 146 8.61 4.94 34.32
N VAL A 147 8.34 4.97 33.01
CA VAL A 147 9.12 4.26 31.99
C VAL A 147 9.66 5.29 31.02
N PRO A 148 10.98 5.28 30.72
CA PRO A 148 11.57 6.13 29.69
C PRO A 148 10.98 5.82 28.30
N ASP A 149 10.97 6.84 27.44
CA ASP A 149 10.52 6.72 26.06
C ASP A 149 11.70 6.42 25.14
N GLU A 150 11.49 5.53 24.16
CA GLU A 150 12.48 5.10 23.19
C GLU A 150 12.18 5.72 21.82
N ASP A 151 13.19 6.17 21.09
CA ASP A 151 12.98 6.63 19.72
C ASP A 151 12.94 5.44 18.75
N ILE A 152 11.74 4.92 18.52
CA ILE A 152 11.51 3.78 17.61
C ILE A 152 11.29 4.21 16.15
N GLY A 153 11.78 5.39 15.75
CA GLY A 153 11.77 5.86 14.37
C GLY A 153 10.75 6.95 14.06
N PRO A 154 10.66 7.41 12.80
CA PRO A 154 9.97 8.67 12.47
C PRO A 154 8.44 8.59 12.43
N LEU A 155 7.85 7.39 12.53
CA LEU A 155 6.42 7.16 12.28
C LEU A 155 5.61 7.01 13.57
N VAL A 156 6.19 6.38 14.59
CA VAL A 156 5.53 6.05 15.86
C VAL A 156 6.24 6.77 17.00
N ALA A 157 5.47 7.49 17.81
CA ALA A 157 5.94 8.11 19.04
C ALA A 157 5.58 7.24 20.24
N THR A 158 6.48 7.13 21.20
CA THR A 158 6.30 6.33 22.42
C THR A 158 6.10 7.21 23.63
N GLU A 159 5.16 6.80 24.48
CA GLU A 159 4.86 7.39 25.78
C GLU A 159 4.62 6.22 26.76
N MET A 160 5.68 5.46 27.04
CA MET A 160 5.64 4.10 27.58
C MET A 160 5.17 4.05 29.04
N THR A 161 5.23 5.17 29.75
CA THR A 161 4.58 5.29 31.07
C THR A 161 3.07 5.03 30.99
N ARG A 162 2.42 5.33 29.84
CA ARG A 162 0.99 5.05 29.60
C ARG A 162 0.70 3.58 29.24
N CYS A 163 1.72 2.80 28.87
CA CYS A 163 1.53 1.44 28.41
C CYS A 163 1.03 0.53 29.54
N ILE A 164 -0.01 -0.26 29.24
CA ILE A 164 -0.60 -1.26 30.14
C ILE A 164 -0.08 -2.69 29.90
N GLN A 165 1.01 -2.84 29.12
CA GLN A 165 1.67 -4.12 28.83
C GLN A 165 0.70 -5.19 28.28
N CYS A 166 -0.28 -4.77 27.46
CA CYS A 166 -1.25 -5.70 26.87
C CYS A 166 -0.63 -6.62 25.80
N THR A 167 0.56 -6.27 25.28
CA THR A 167 1.32 -6.95 24.22
C THR A 167 0.63 -7.01 22.84
N ARG A 168 -0.38 -6.15 22.57
CA ARG A 168 -0.98 -6.07 21.22
C ARG A 168 0.06 -5.68 20.16
N CYS A 169 0.87 -4.65 20.41
CA CYS A 169 1.93 -4.21 19.50
C CYS A 169 3.02 -5.28 19.27
N VAL A 170 3.48 -5.96 20.34
CA VAL A 170 4.44 -7.08 20.25
C VAL A 170 3.90 -8.21 19.37
N ARG A 171 2.63 -8.61 19.58
CA ARG A 171 2.01 -9.66 18.76
C ARG A 171 1.74 -9.19 17.35
N PHE A 172 1.45 -7.91 17.14
CA PHE A 172 1.33 -7.35 15.80
C PHE A 172 2.65 -7.46 15.02
N THR A 173 3.77 -6.98 15.59
CA THR A 173 5.07 -7.03 14.91
C THR A 173 5.56 -8.47 14.70
N ALA A 174 5.24 -9.38 15.62
CA ALA A 174 5.57 -10.80 15.50
C ALA A 174 4.66 -11.55 14.50
N GLU A 175 3.36 -11.38 14.56
CA GLU A 175 2.39 -12.25 13.86
C GLU A 175 1.97 -11.68 12.51
N ILE A 176 1.76 -10.36 12.43
CA ILE A 176 1.26 -9.68 11.24
C ILE A 176 2.41 -9.16 10.39
N ALA A 177 3.27 -8.31 10.93
CA ALA A 177 4.44 -7.80 10.20
C ALA A 177 5.52 -8.88 9.99
N GLY A 178 5.75 -9.71 11.01
CA GLY A 178 6.74 -10.78 10.97
C GLY A 178 8.19 -10.35 11.21
N THR A 179 8.42 -9.15 11.74
CA THR A 179 9.75 -8.59 11.99
C THR A 179 10.23 -8.77 13.44
N TYR A 180 9.33 -9.08 14.38
CA TYR A 180 9.66 -9.35 15.81
C TYR A 180 10.41 -8.20 16.52
N GLU A 181 10.23 -6.97 16.07
CA GLU A 181 11.02 -5.81 16.54
C GLU A 181 10.64 -5.33 17.94
N LEU A 182 9.36 -5.47 18.32
CA LEU A 182 8.88 -5.09 19.65
C LEU A 182 8.87 -6.32 20.57
N GLY A 183 9.45 -6.17 21.76
CA GLY A 183 9.51 -7.20 22.79
C GLY A 183 9.11 -6.72 24.17
N GLY A 184 8.95 -7.66 25.10
CA GLY A 184 8.79 -7.39 26.52
C GLY A 184 10.09 -7.63 27.28
N MET A 185 10.64 -6.59 27.90
CA MET A 185 11.87 -6.66 28.68
C MET A 185 11.55 -6.66 30.18
N TYR A 186 12.39 -7.32 30.98
CA TYR A 186 12.19 -7.49 32.43
C TYR A 186 10.91 -8.29 32.80
N ARG A 187 10.44 -8.18 34.04
CA ARG A 187 9.30 -8.95 34.58
C ARG A 187 8.53 -8.18 35.66
N GLY A 188 7.28 -8.58 35.90
CA GLY A 188 6.42 -7.98 36.92
C GLY A 188 6.05 -6.54 36.55
N GLU A 189 6.01 -5.64 37.54
CA GLU A 189 5.71 -4.21 37.31
C GLU A 189 6.78 -3.48 36.48
N ASN A 190 8.00 -4.02 36.44
CA ASN A 190 9.12 -3.50 35.66
C ASN A 190 9.09 -3.95 34.20
N LEU A 191 8.08 -4.71 33.77
CA LEU A 191 7.92 -5.10 32.35
C LEU A 191 7.77 -3.85 31.47
N GLN A 192 8.68 -3.73 30.50
CA GLN A 192 8.71 -2.64 29.53
C GLN A 192 8.52 -3.20 28.13
N ILE A 193 7.79 -2.49 27.28
CA ILE A 193 7.60 -2.87 25.88
C ILE A 193 8.43 -1.90 25.05
N GLY A 194 9.20 -2.40 24.09
CA GLY A 194 10.12 -1.57 23.33
C GLY A 194 11.03 -2.41 22.45
N THR A 195 12.10 -1.78 21.95
CA THR A 195 13.14 -2.38 21.11
C THR A 195 14.39 -2.60 21.95
N TYR A 196 14.84 -3.86 22.09
CA TYR A 196 15.95 -4.17 23.00
C TYR A 196 17.28 -3.52 22.59
N ASP A 197 17.51 -3.36 21.29
CA ASP A 197 18.70 -2.77 20.69
C ASP A 197 18.57 -1.25 20.43
N GLY A 198 17.42 -0.66 20.80
CA GLY A 198 17.10 0.75 20.57
C GLY A 198 16.98 1.13 19.09
N GLN A 199 16.84 0.16 18.19
CA GLN A 199 16.71 0.43 16.76
C GLN A 199 15.29 0.88 16.41
N PRO A 200 15.12 1.72 15.37
CA PRO A 200 13.81 2.08 14.88
C PRO A 200 13.04 0.86 14.33
N LEU A 201 11.72 0.95 14.29
CA LEU A 201 10.92 -0.03 13.56
C LEU A 201 11.24 0.07 12.05
N THR A 202 11.52 -1.08 11.46
CA THR A 202 11.87 -1.29 10.05
C THR A 202 10.85 -2.16 9.32
N THR A 203 9.72 -2.49 9.95
CA THR A 203 8.54 -2.96 9.21
C THR A 203 7.85 -1.81 8.47
N GLU A 204 7.44 -2.09 7.24
CA GLU A 204 6.61 -1.28 6.36
C GLU A 204 5.13 -1.20 6.79
N LEU A 205 4.77 -1.85 7.89
CA LEU A 205 3.46 -1.85 8.52
C LEU A 205 3.51 -1.24 9.93
N SER A 206 4.55 -0.47 10.27
CA SER A 206 4.85 -0.04 11.64
C SER A 206 3.74 0.82 12.23
N GLY A 207 3.12 1.70 11.46
CA GLY A 207 2.09 2.62 11.92
C GLY A 207 0.81 1.93 12.42
N ASN A 208 0.57 0.67 12.07
CA ASN A 208 -0.56 -0.10 12.61
C ASN A 208 -0.39 -0.42 14.11
N VAL A 209 0.82 -0.33 14.67
CA VAL A 209 1.01 -0.46 16.13
C VAL A 209 0.26 0.62 16.90
N VAL A 210 0.01 1.78 16.28
CA VAL A 210 -0.79 2.87 16.84
C VAL A 210 -2.25 2.47 16.96
N ASP A 211 -2.82 1.84 15.92
CA ASP A 211 -4.24 1.45 15.91
C ASP A 211 -4.51 0.27 16.84
N VAL A 212 -3.57 -0.69 16.95
CA VAL A 212 -3.74 -1.81 17.89
C VAL A 212 -3.44 -1.40 19.33
N CYS A 213 -2.83 -0.24 19.58
CA CYS A 213 -2.54 0.22 20.94
C CYS A 213 -3.84 0.72 21.59
N PRO A 214 -4.36 0.06 22.65
CA PRO A 214 -5.61 0.48 23.30
C PRO A 214 -5.44 1.74 24.17
N VAL A 215 -4.25 2.32 24.18
CA VAL A 215 -3.82 3.42 25.05
C VAL A 215 -2.90 4.35 24.27
N GLY A 216 -2.82 5.61 24.67
CA GLY A 216 -1.94 6.60 24.03
C GLY A 216 -0.44 6.44 24.37
N ALA A 217 0.04 5.21 24.44
CA ALA A 217 1.45 4.86 24.64
C ALA A 217 2.22 4.73 23.31
N LEU A 218 1.53 4.34 22.23
CA LEU A 218 2.08 4.32 20.88
C LEU A 218 1.16 5.19 20.03
N THR A 219 1.68 6.31 19.53
CA THR A 219 0.87 7.33 18.83
C THR A 219 1.50 7.68 17.49
N ASN A 220 0.71 8.27 16.60
CA ASN A 220 1.19 8.68 15.29
C ASN A 220 2.08 9.93 15.43
N LYS A 221 3.39 9.79 15.26
CA LYS A 221 4.38 10.86 15.49
C LYS A 221 4.15 12.09 14.59
N VAL A 222 3.61 11.89 13.39
CA VAL A 222 3.28 12.97 12.44
C VAL A 222 2.03 13.75 12.87
N PHE A 223 1.06 13.07 13.47
CA PHE A 223 -0.21 13.65 13.89
C PHE A 223 -0.19 14.22 15.32
N GLN A 224 0.69 13.69 16.17
CA GLN A 224 0.70 13.93 17.60
C GLN A 224 0.49 15.41 17.95
N PHE A 225 -0.52 15.69 18.77
CA PHE A 225 -0.90 17.02 19.28
C PHE A 225 -1.35 18.05 18.22
N ARG A 226 -1.55 17.64 16.96
CA ARG A 226 -2.07 18.56 15.93
C ARG A 226 -3.55 18.86 16.12
N ALA A 227 -4.34 17.88 16.57
CA ALA A 227 -5.78 18.02 16.83
C ALA A 227 -6.26 16.98 17.84
N ARG A 228 -7.46 17.19 18.40
CA ARG A 228 -8.17 16.19 19.19
C ARG A 228 -9.10 15.33 18.31
N PRO A 229 -9.32 14.06 18.67
CA PRO A 229 -10.18 13.15 17.88
C PRO A 229 -11.58 13.71 17.58
N TRP A 230 -12.21 14.39 18.55
CA TRP A 230 -13.54 15.00 18.38
C TRP A 230 -13.56 16.27 17.51
N GLU A 231 -12.41 16.84 17.16
CA GLU A 231 -12.32 17.94 16.19
C GLU A 231 -12.23 17.44 14.74
N LEU A 232 -11.98 16.14 14.54
CA LEU A 232 -11.73 15.54 13.24
C LEU A 232 -13.03 15.09 12.60
N GLN A 233 -13.14 15.35 11.30
CA GLN A 233 -14.13 14.71 10.44
C GLN A 233 -13.46 13.56 9.68
N ALA A 234 -14.10 12.40 9.66
CA ALA A 234 -13.60 11.23 8.95
C ALA A 234 -14.32 11.09 7.59
N TYR A 235 -13.56 11.12 6.51
CA TYR A 235 -14.08 10.88 5.15
C TYR A 235 -13.54 9.56 4.60
N PRO A 236 -14.39 8.66 4.08
CA PRO A 236 -13.93 7.43 3.43
C PRO A 236 -13.07 7.73 2.20
N SER A 237 -11.89 7.12 2.13
CA SER A 237 -10.97 7.24 0.98
C SER A 237 -10.18 5.95 0.77
N LEU A 238 -9.16 6.01 -0.10
CA LEU A 238 -8.38 4.85 -0.57
C LEU A 238 -6.87 5.15 -0.48
N GLY A 239 -6.06 4.12 -0.23
CA GLY A 239 -4.66 4.11 -0.59
C GLY A 239 -4.52 4.08 -2.11
N TYR A 240 -3.63 4.89 -2.67
CA TYR A 240 -3.53 5.12 -4.12
C TYR A 240 -2.09 5.05 -4.64
N HIS A 241 -1.23 4.41 -3.85
CA HIS A 241 0.19 4.25 -4.14
C HIS A 241 0.51 2.88 -4.74
N ASP A 242 -0.43 1.94 -4.67
CA ASP A 242 -0.31 0.58 -5.18
C ASP A 242 -1.67 0.03 -5.65
N PRO A 243 -1.70 -1.06 -6.44
CA PRO A 243 -2.93 -1.57 -7.06
C PRO A 243 -3.90 -2.24 -6.07
N MET A 244 -3.59 -2.35 -4.78
CA MET A 244 -4.49 -3.00 -3.82
C MET A 244 -5.68 -2.11 -3.45
N GLY A 245 -5.47 -0.79 -3.38
CA GLY A 245 -6.53 0.16 -3.07
C GLY A 245 -7.00 0.06 -1.61
N SER A 246 -6.07 0.00 -0.64
CA SER A 246 -6.37 -0.14 0.79
C SER A 246 -7.48 0.82 1.24
N ASN A 247 -8.48 0.35 1.98
CA ASN A 247 -9.53 1.23 2.48
C ASN A 247 -9.09 1.97 3.75
N LEU A 248 -9.30 3.28 3.74
CA LEU A 248 -8.90 4.17 4.83
C LEU A 248 -9.92 5.28 5.07
N PHE A 249 -9.80 5.95 6.21
CA PHE A 249 -10.39 7.26 6.44
C PHE A 249 -9.31 8.33 6.38
N VAL A 250 -9.60 9.44 5.72
CA VAL A 250 -8.83 10.69 5.89
C VAL A 250 -9.48 11.50 7.01
N HIS A 251 -8.70 11.82 8.04
CA HIS A 251 -9.16 12.64 9.16
C HIS A 251 -8.80 14.09 8.91
N VAL A 252 -9.82 14.94 8.91
CA VAL A 252 -9.72 16.32 8.41
C VAL A 252 -10.12 17.29 9.49
N ARG A 253 -9.39 18.41 9.57
CA ARG A 253 -9.81 19.59 10.35
C ARG A 253 -9.69 20.82 9.47
N ARG A 254 -10.81 21.55 9.29
CA ARG A 254 -10.85 22.80 8.49
C ARG A 254 -10.31 22.64 7.06
N GLY A 255 -10.57 21.49 6.42
CA GLY A 255 -10.11 21.16 5.07
C GLY A 255 -8.67 20.66 4.97
N GLU A 256 -7.95 20.58 6.09
CA GLU A 256 -6.60 19.99 6.17
C GLU A 256 -6.67 18.51 6.59
N VAL A 257 -6.08 17.62 5.81
CA VAL A 257 -5.90 16.20 6.13
C VAL A 257 -4.75 16.08 7.14
N LEU A 258 -5.07 15.67 8.37
CA LEU A 258 -4.11 15.62 9.46
C LEU A 258 -3.53 14.23 9.70
N ARG A 259 -4.29 13.18 9.40
CA ARG A 259 -3.85 11.78 9.43
C ARG A 259 -4.74 10.90 8.57
N THR A 260 -4.26 9.70 8.27
CA THR A 260 -5.09 8.62 7.72
C THR A 260 -5.09 7.44 8.68
N VAL A 261 -6.22 6.74 8.75
CA VAL A 261 -6.44 5.56 9.61
C VAL A 261 -7.10 4.45 8.79
N PRO A 262 -6.86 3.16 9.10
CA PRO A 262 -7.49 2.07 8.37
C PRO A 262 -9.02 2.14 8.43
N ARG A 263 -9.66 1.68 7.37
CA ARG A 263 -11.09 1.36 7.33
C ARG A 263 -11.25 -0.11 7.03
N ASP A 264 -11.98 -0.80 7.88
CA ASP A 264 -12.09 -2.25 7.81
C ASP A 264 -12.68 -2.72 6.47
N ASN A 265 -11.98 -3.66 5.83
CA ASN A 265 -12.43 -4.38 4.64
C ASN A 265 -11.68 -5.72 4.50
N GLU A 266 -12.34 -6.81 4.90
CA GLU A 266 -11.83 -8.18 4.81
C GLU A 266 -11.38 -8.60 3.41
N ALA A 267 -12.03 -8.07 2.37
CA ALA A 267 -11.71 -8.40 0.99
C ALA A 267 -10.45 -7.69 0.46
N VAL A 268 -10.01 -6.63 1.15
CA VAL A 268 -8.86 -5.82 0.76
C VAL A 268 -7.84 -5.88 1.90
N ASN A 269 -7.86 -4.92 2.82
CA ASN A 269 -6.79 -4.67 3.77
C ASN A 269 -7.03 -5.21 5.20
N GLU A 270 -8.09 -5.99 5.43
CA GLU A 270 -8.55 -6.34 6.78
C GLU A 270 -8.78 -5.06 7.59
N CYS A 271 -7.87 -4.72 8.49
CA CYS A 271 -7.85 -3.48 9.28
C CYS A 271 -6.46 -2.81 9.26
N TRP A 272 -5.63 -3.13 8.26
CA TRP A 272 -4.24 -2.70 8.17
C TRP A 272 -4.02 -1.66 7.07
N LEU A 273 -2.97 -0.86 7.20
CA LEU A 273 -2.45 -0.01 6.13
C LEU A 273 -0.95 -0.23 5.97
N SER A 274 -0.44 -0.05 4.75
CA SER A 274 0.99 0.18 4.58
C SER A 274 1.37 1.53 5.21
N ASP A 275 2.61 1.67 5.67
CA ASP A 275 3.11 2.96 6.16
C ASP A 275 3.09 4.02 5.07
N ARG A 276 3.29 3.59 3.82
CA ARG A 276 3.11 4.44 2.63
C ARG A 276 1.69 5.04 2.59
N ASP A 277 0.65 4.22 2.66
CA ASP A 277 -0.74 4.70 2.66
C ASP A 277 -1.08 5.55 3.90
N ARG A 278 -0.44 5.25 5.04
CA ARG A 278 -0.68 5.97 6.30
C ARG A 278 -0.10 7.37 6.31
N TYR A 279 1.13 7.54 5.84
CA TYR A 279 1.91 8.76 6.04
C TYR A 279 2.09 9.61 4.77
N SER A 280 1.67 9.13 3.59
CA SER A 280 1.77 9.89 2.33
C SER A 280 1.02 11.22 2.34
N HIS A 281 0.02 11.38 3.20
CA HIS A 281 -0.73 12.63 3.36
C HIS A 281 0.17 13.84 3.68
N GLN A 282 1.34 13.64 4.29
CA GLN A 282 2.33 14.72 4.47
C GLN A 282 2.75 15.37 3.14
N GLY A 283 2.83 14.57 2.07
CA GLY A 283 3.19 15.04 0.73
C GLY A 283 2.18 16.01 0.12
N LEU A 284 0.94 16.07 0.63
CA LEU A 284 -0.09 17.02 0.18
C LEU A 284 0.32 18.48 0.44
N TYR A 285 1.17 18.71 1.45
CA TYR A 285 1.59 20.02 1.93
C TYR A 285 3.02 20.41 1.51
N ALA A 286 3.56 19.72 0.52
CA ALA A 286 4.88 20.04 0.00
C ALA A 286 4.94 21.45 -0.61
N GLN A 287 6.09 22.11 -0.51
CA GLN A 287 6.28 23.48 -0.98
C GLN A 287 6.15 23.63 -2.50
N ASP A 288 6.40 22.56 -3.26
CA ASP A 288 6.33 22.55 -4.72
C ASP A 288 4.97 22.07 -5.27
N ARG A 289 3.92 22.00 -4.43
CA ARG A 289 2.55 21.76 -4.89
C ARG A 289 2.15 22.79 -5.96
N ALA A 290 1.52 22.33 -7.03
CA ALA A 290 1.01 23.21 -8.06
C ALA A 290 -0.27 23.89 -7.55
N VAL A 291 -0.24 25.20 -7.36
CA VAL A 291 -1.35 25.96 -6.75
C VAL A 291 -2.07 26.89 -7.72
N LYS A 292 -1.46 27.24 -8.84
CA LYS A 292 -2.03 28.12 -9.89
C LYS A 292 -1.59 27.63 -11.27
N PRO A 293 -2.37 27.93 -12.32
CA PRO A 293 -1.93 27.73 -13.70
C PRO A 293 -0.63 28.48 -13.98
N LEU A 294 0.32 27.81 -14.63
CA LEU A 294 1.59 28.39 -15.04
C LEU A 294 1.73 28.26 -16.56
N GLN A 295 2.24 29.28 -17.22
CA GLN A 295 2.59 29.26 -18.63
C GLN A 295 4.01 29.76 -18.81
N LYS A 296 4.77 29.10 -19.68
CA LYS A 296 6.09 29.54 -20.10
C LYS A 296 5.95 30.55 -21.24
N VAL A 297 6.41 31.78 -21.02
CA VAL A 297 6.41 32.89 -21.99
C VAL A 297 7.84 33.39 -22.11
N ASP A 298 8.41 33.35 -23.31
CA ASP A 298 9.81 33.73 -23.58
C ASP A 298 10.83 32.99 -22.70
N GLY A 299 10.53 31.73 -22.38
CA GLY A 299 11.38 30.88 -21.53
C GLY A 299 11.17 31.05 -20.03
N GLU A 300 10.41 32.06 -19.59
CA GLU A 300 10.15 32.34 -18.18
C GLU A 300 8.77 31.88 -17.72
N TRP A 301 8.67 31.44 -16.47
CA TRP A 301 7.40 31.03 -15.88
C TRP A 301 6.58 32.24 -15.43
N LYS A 302 5.35 32.34 -15.91
CA LYS A 302 4.36 33.32 -15.46
C LYS A 302 3.16 32.61 -14.84
N GLU A 303 2.74 33.09 -13.68
CA GLU A 303 1.42 32.74 -13.13
C GLU A 303 0.35 33.37 -14.03
N VAL A 304 -0.62 32.56 -14.45
CA VAL A 304 -1.70 33.00 -15.34
C VAL A 304 -3.06 32.63 -14.78
N SER A 305 -4.10 33.32 -15.25
CA SER A 305 -5.47 32.94 -14.90
C SER A 305 -5.84 31.58 -15.51
N TRP A 306 -6.84 30.91 -14.93
CA TRP A 306 -7.39 29.67 -15.51
C TRP A 306 -7.81 29.81 -16.97
N ALA A 307 -8.42 30.94 -17.34
CA ALA A 307 -8.82 31.20 -18.72
C ALA A 307 -7.62 31.27 -19.67
N ALA A 308 -6.55 31.97 -19.27
CA ALA A 308 -5.33 32.09 -20.06
C ALA A 308 -4.57 30.75 -20.15
N GLY A 309 -4.45 30.01 -19.04
CA GLY A 309 -3.81 28.69 -19.02
C GLY A 309 -4.54 27.66 -19.89
N LEU A 310 -5.88 27.62 -19.82
CA LEU A 310 -6.70 26.75 -20.67
C LEU A 310 -6.62 27.17 -22.15
N ALA A 311 -6.62 28.46 -22.45
CA ALA A 311 -6.45 28.95 -23.82
C ALA A 311 -5.09 28.56 -24.41
N ALA A 312 -4.01 28.69 -23.63
CA ALA A 312 -2.67 28.28 -24.04
C ALA A 312 -2.59 26.76 -24.28
N ALA A 313 -3.17 25.95 -23.38
CA ALA A 313 -3.26 24.51 -23.56
C ALA A 313 -4.08 24.15 -24.82
N ALA A 314 -5.26 24.75 -25.00
CA ALA A 314 -6.09 24.51 -26.17
C ALA A 314 -5.40 24.92 -27.47
N GLN A 315 -4.63 26.01 -27.48
CA GLN A 315 -3.86 26.44 -28.64
C GLN A 315 -2.81 25.40 -29.03
N ILE A 316 -2.05 24.86 -28.06
CA ILE A 316 -1.06 23.79 -28.31
C ILE A 316 -1.76 22.56 -28.91
N LEU A 317 -2.88 22.14 -28.32
CA LEU A 317 -3.60 20.93 -28.76
C LEU A 317 -4.37 21.10 -30.08
N LYS A 318 -4.76 22.32 -30.45
CA LYS A 318 -5.31 22.61 -31.79
C LYS A 318 -4.23 22.60 -32.86
N ALA A 319 -3.01 23.03 -32.51
CA ALA A 319 -1.87 23.03 -33.43
C ALA A 319 -1.30 21.63 -33.67
N HIS A 320 -1.45 20.71 -32.72
CA HIS A 320 -0.88 19.37 -32.76
C HIS A 320 -1.95 18.31 -32.46
N GLN A 321 -2.47 17.68 -33.51
CA GLN A 321 -3.54 16.68 -33.46
C GLN A 321 -3.10 15.37 -34.15
N GLY A 322 -3.91 14.33 -34.06
CA GLY A 322 -3.61 13.06 -34.71
C GLY A 322 -2.34 12.42 -34.15
N ASP A 323 -1.46 11.96 -35.05
CA ASP A 323 -0.22 11.27 -34.66
C ASP A 323 0.85 12.21 -34.03
N GLU A 324 0.68 13.52 -34.16
CA GLU A 324 1.60 14.52 -33.56
C GLU A 324 1.40 14.72 -32.05
N LEU A 325 0.31 14.21 -31.49
CA LEU A 325 -0.06 14.37 -30.09
C LEU A 325 0.11 13.05 -29.34
N GLY A 326 0.89 13.04 -28.26
CA GLY A 326 0.94 11.96 -27.26
C GLY A 326 0.20 12.31 -25.97
N VAL A 327 -0.46 11.34 -25.34
CA VAL A 327 -1.15 11.51 -24.06
C VAL A 327 -0.66 10.43 -23.08
N LEU A 328 0.08 10.85 -22.05
CA LEU A 328 0.66 9.97 -21.05
C LEU A 328 -0.02 10.19 -19.70
N VAL A 329 -0.54 9.12 -19.12
CA VAL A 329 -1.39 9.17 -17.92
C VAL A 329 -0.73 8.40 -16.77
N HIS A 330 -0.66 9.00 -15.59
CA HIS A 330 -0.16 8.30 -14.41
C HIS A 330 -1.11 7.15 -14.04
N PRO A 331 -0.62 5.94 -13.72
CA PRO A 331 -1.48 4.76 -13.53
C PRO A 331 -2.31 4.79 -12.23
N ALA A 332 -2.27 5.90 -11.47
CA ALA A 332 -3.11 6.16 -10.29
C ALA A 332 -4.26 7.14 -10.57
N THR A 333 -4.39 7.63 -11.81
CA THR A 333 -5.49 8.52 -12.22
C THR A 333 -6.84 7.81 -12.08
N SER A 334 -7.87 8.55 -11.65
CA SER A 334 -9.22 8.00 -11.43
C SER A 334 -9.88 7.47 -12.71
N ASN A 335 -10.88 6.60 -12.55
CA ASN A 335 -11.68 6.07 -13.66
C ASN A 335 -12.32 7.22 -14.47
N GLU A 336 -12.84 8.24 -13.79
CA GLU A 336 -13.51 9.38 -14.40
C GLU A 336 -12.53 10.23 -15.22
N GLU A 337 -11.40 10.60 -14.65
CA GLU A 337 -10.40 11.42 -15.34
C GLU A 337 -9.71 10.64 -16.47
N GLY A 338 -9.44 9.35 -16.28
CA GLY A 338 -8.94 8.46 -17.33
C GLY A 338 -9.89 8.36 -18.52
N GLY A 339 -11.19 8.17 -18.28
CA GLY A 339 -12.19 8.14 -19.34
C GLY A 339 -12.33 9.47 -20.08
N LEU A 340 -12.22 10.60 -19.38
CA LEU A 340 -12.22 11.92 -20.00
C LEU A 340 -10.95 12.18 -20.83
N LEU A 341 -9.79 11.67 -20.41
CA LEU A 341 -8.56 11.72 -21.19
C LEU A 341 -8.67 10.85 -22.46
N ALA A 342 -9.27 9.67 -22.37
CA ALA A 342 -9.55 8.83 -23.53
C ALA A 342 -10.47 9.54 -24.54
N ARG A 343 -11.52 10.20 -24.06
CA ARG A 343 -12.40 11.03 -24.88
C ARG A 343 -11.66 12.22 -25.51
N LEU A 344 -10.82 12.91 -24.74
CA LEU A 344 -10.01 14.04 -25.22
C LEU A 344 -9.08 13.60 -26.36
N ALA A 345 -8.34 12.51 -26.18
CA ALA A 345 -7.44 11.96 -27.18
C ALA A 345 -8.18 11.57 -28.46
N ALA A 346 -9.31 10.87 -28.32
CA ALA A 346 -10.17 10.48 -29.44
C ALA A 346 -10.74 11.70 -30.20
N GLY A 347 -11.19 12.74 -29.48
CA GLY A 347 -11.68 13.98 -30.07
C GLY A 347 -10.62 14.77 -30.84
N LEU A 348 -9.36 14.65 -30.45
CA LEU A 348 -8.20 15.22 -31.14
C LEU A 348 -7.60 14.27 -32.19
N GLY A 349 -8.25 13.13 -32.45
CA GLY A 349 -7.81 12.12 -33.41
C GLY A 349 -6.52 11.39 -33.04
N SER A 350 -6.03 11.52 -31.79
CA SER A 350 -4.80 10.86 -31.37
C SER A 350 -5.07 9.45 -30.86
N GLY A 351 -4.39 8.47 -31.47
CA GLY A 351 -4.31 7.10 -30.98
C GLY A 351 -3.17 6.86 -29.98
N ASN A 352 -2.37 7.88 -29.68
CA ASN A 352 -1.16 7.79 -28.86
C ASN A 352 -1.50 8.10 -27.39
N LEU A 353 -2.28 7.23 -26.76
CA LEU A 353 -2.73 7.37 -25.36
C LEU A 353 -2.27 6.15 -24.56
N ASP A 354 -1.55 6.33 -23.45
CA ASP A 354 -1.15 5.19 -22.63
C ASP A 354 -0.96 5.56 -21.15
N HIS A 355 -1.24 4.59 -20.28
CA HIS A 355 -0.96 4.68 -18.83
C HIS A 355 0.22 3.78 -18.39
N ARG A 356 0.70 2.88 -19.26
CA ARG A 356 1.72 1.86 -18.95
C ARG A 356 3.14 2.43 -19.05
N ILE A 357 3.40 3.54 -18.33
CA ILE A 357 4.65 4.31 -18.38
C ILE A 357 5.87 3.61 -17.76
N LEU A 358 5.63 2.54 -16.99
CA LEU A 358 6.66 1.70 -16.37
C LEU A 358 6.99 0.44 -17.19
N SER A 359 6.14 0.07 -18.15
CA SER A 359 6.30 -1.17 -18.92
C SER A 359 7.33 -0.99 -20.04
N CYS A 360 8.35 -1.83 -20.07
CA CYS A 360 9.39 -1.78 -21.11
C CYS A 360 9.06 -2.63 -22.35
N ASP A 361 8.34 -3.74 -22.20
CA ASP A 361 8.00 -4.68 -23.27
C ASP A 361 6.50 -4.95 -23.30
N LEU A 362 5.86 -4.57 -24.41
CA LEU A 362 4.43 -4.75 -24.69
C LEU A 362 4.21 -5.48 -26.03
N SER A 363 5.19 -6.28 -26.46
CA SER A 363 5.15 -7.03 -27.73
C SER A 363 4.12 -8.16 -27.78
N ASP A 364 3.54 -8.53 -26.64
CA ASP A 364 2.38 -9.42 -26.51
C ASP A 364 1.04 -8.67 -26.42
N GLY A 365 1.04 -7.34 -26.51
CA GLY A 365 -0.16 -6.52 -26.35
C GLY A 365 -0.72 -6.53 -24.92
N ALA A 366 0.11 -6.81 -23.91
CA ALA A 366 -0.36 -6.99 -22.54
C ALA A 366 -1.08 -5.76 -21.97
N VAL A 367 -2.21 -6.02 -21.28
CA VAL A 367 -2.96 -5.03 -20.50
C VAL A 367 -3.06 -5.46 -19.04
N ALA A 368 -3.40 -4.51 -18.16
CA ALA A 368 -3.70 -4.83 -16.77
C ALA A 368 -5.00 -5.63 -16.68
N GLN A 369 -5.00 -6.69 -15.88
CA GLN A 369 -6.14 -7.57 -15.70
C GLN A 369 -6.39 -7.79 -14.20
N PRO A 370 -7.65 -8.03 -13.78
CA PRO A 370 -7.92 -8.50 -12.44
C PRO A 370 -7.18 -9.81 -12.12
N PHE A 371 -6.85 -10.01 -10.86
CA PHE A 371 -6.31 -11.27 -10.37
C PHE A 371 -7.24 -12.44 -10.67
N ALA A 372 -6.67 -13.57 -11.10
CA ALA A 372 -7.43 -14.81 -11.31
C ALA A 372 -7.92 -15.44 -9.99
N LEU A 373 -7.22 -15.18 -8.89
CA LEU A 373 -7.63 -15.54 -7.53
C LEU A 373 -7.80 -14.27 -6.69
N PRO A 374 -8.97 -14.02 -6.09
CA PRO A 374 -9.18 -12.82 -5.26
C PRO A 374 -8.11 -12.68 -4.17
N LEU A 375 -7.67 -11.46 -3.92
CA LEU A 375 -6.66 -11.13 -2.92
C LEU A 375 -6.89 -11.83 -1.57
N ALA A 376 -8.12 -11.77 -1.06
CA ALA A 376 -8.49 -12.35 0.22
C ALA A 376 -8.46 -13.88 0.26
N ASP A 377 -8.45 -14.55 -0.90
CA ASP A 377 -8.38 -16.02 -0.97
C ASP A 377 -6.94 -16.53 -1.11
N ILE A 378 -5.97 -15.66 -1.42
CA ILE A 378 -4.54 -16.02 -1.46
C ILE A 378 -4.06 -16.54 -0.11
N GLU A 379 -4.61 -16.05 1.01
CA GLU A 379 -4.26 -16.53 2.35
C GLU A 379 -4.63 -18.01 2.62
N LYS A 380 -5.43 -18.61 1.73
CA LYS A 380 -5.90 -20.01 1.79
C LYS A 380 -5.17 -20.91 0.78
N ALA A 381 -4.25 -20.37 -0.02
CA ALA A 381 -3.51 -21.14 -0.99
C ALA A 381 -2.60 -22.19 -0.32
N GLY A 382 -2.51 -23.39 -0.90
CA GLY A 382 -1.60 -24.45 -0.45
C GLY A 382 -0.16 -24.29 -0.98
N ALA A 383 -0.01 -23.72 -2.19
CA ALA A 383 1.28 -23.34 -2.76
C ALA A 383 1.23 -21.95 -3.39
N ILE A 384 2.30 -21.18 -3.22
CA ILE A 384 2.41 -19.81 -3.71
C ILE A 384 3.77 -19.65 -4.38
N VAL A 385 3.80 -19.14 -5.60
CA VAL A 385 5.03 -18.78 -6.31
C VAL A 385 5.09 -17.26 -6.48
N VAL A 386 6.09 -16.61 -5.90
CA VAL A 386 6.39 -15.19 -6.13
C VAL A 386 7.43 -15.10 -7.25
N PHE A 387 7.05 -14.50 -8.38
CA PHE A 387 7.87 -14.42 -9.59
C PHE A 387 8.21 -12.96 -9.92
N GLY A 388 9.49 -12.60 -9.82
CA GLY A 388 9.99 -11.27 -10.17
C GLY A 388 9.39 -10.15 -9.32
N SER A 389 9.47 -10.24 -8.00
CA SER A 389 8.92 -9.24 -7.07
C SER A 389 9.73 -9.11 -5.79
N ASN A 390 10.01 -7.87 -5.37
CA ASN A 390 10.24 -7.54 -3.97
C ASN A 390 8.88 -7.24 -3.32
N LEU A 391 8.11 -8.31 -3.12
CA LEU A 391 6.71 -8.20 -2.72
C LEU A 391 6.48 -7.42 -1.43
N ARG A 392 7.44 -7.50 -0.49
CA ARG A 392 7.41 -6.78 0.78
C ARG A 392 7.33 -5.26 0.56
N HIS A 393 8.08 -4.73 -0.41
CA HIS A 393 8.11 -3.31 -0.73
C HIS A 393 7.07 -2.91 -1.79
N GLU A 394 6.80 -3.80 -2.74
CA GLU A 394 5.88 -3.57 -3.84
C GLU A 394 4.42 -3.53 -3.36
N LEU A 395 4.00 -4.57 -2.62
CA LEU A 395 2.61 -4.74 -2.16
C LEU A 395 2.57 -5.29 -0.71
N PRO A 396 2.92 -4.47 0.31
CA PRO A 396 3.11 -4.90 1.70
C PRO A 396 1.97 -5.72 2.30
N LEU A 397 0.72 -5.36 1.98
CA LEU A 397 -0.43 -6.05 2.53
C LEU A 397 -0.73 -7.39 1.82
N LEU A 398 -0.36 -7.56 0.53
CA LEU A 398 -0.37 -8.88 -0.09
C LEU A 398 0.73 -9.77 0.52
N HIS A 399 1.91 -9.21 0.79
CA HIS A 399 2.98 -9.90 1.50
C HIS A 399 2.51 -10.41 2.88
N GLN A 400 1.78 -9.59 3.64
CA GLN A 400 1.14 -10.01 4.90
C GLN A 400 0.13 -11.17 4.71
N ARG A 401 -0.67 -11.18 3.64
CA ARG A 401 -1.59 -12.30 3.33
C ARG A 401 -0.84 -13.59 3.00
N ILE A 402 0.27 -13.50 2.28
CA ILE A 402 1.14 -14.67 2.00
C ILE A 402 1.78 -15.17 3.29
N ARG A 403 2.21 -14.27 4.19
CA ARG A 403 2.69 -14.67 5.51
C ARG A 403 1.61 -15.43 6.29
N LYS A 404 0.36 -14.98 6.24
CA LYS A 404 -0.78 -15.68 6.85
C LYS A 404 -0.98 -17.07 6.21
N ALA A 405 -0.90 -17.20 4.89
CA ALA A 405 -0.94 -18.49 4.21
C ALA A 405 0.20 -19.42 4.67
N ASN A 406 1.43 -18.92 4.72
CA ASN A 406 2.61 -19.67 5.14
C ASN A 406 2.48 -20.17 6.58
N ARG A 407 1.97 -19.34 7.50
CA ARG A 407 1.65 -19.75 8.87
C ARG A 407 0.56 -20.83 8.95
N ASN A 408 -0.31 -20.90 7.95
CA ASN A 408 -1.32 -21.94 7.79
C ASN A 408 -0.81 -23.17 7.04
N GLY A 409 0.50 -23.23 6.72
CA GLY A 409 1.15 -24.38 6.10
C GLY A 409 1.38 -24.27 4.59
N ALA A 410 1.10 -23.11 3.97
CA ALA A 410 1.36 -22.92 2.55
C ALA A 410 2.86 -22.99 2.23
N GLN A 411 3.19 -23.71 1.14
CA GLN A 411 4.53 -23.72 0.58
C GLN A 411 4.75 -22.47 -0.26
N VAL A 412 5.81 -21.71 0.01
CA VAL A 412 6.09 -20.45 -0.70
C VAL A 412 7.41 -20.57 -1.44
N HIS A 413 7.36 -20.48 -2.76
CA HIS A 413 8.52 -20.50 -3.63
C HIS A 413 8.77 -19.11 -4.20
N VAL A 414 10.04 -18.76 -4.40
CA VAL A 414 10.43 -17.46 -4.97
C VAL A 414 11.35 -17.68 -6.16
N VAL A 415 11.05 -17.02 -7.26
CA VAL A 415 11.87 -16.98 -8.47
C VAL A 415 12.19 -15.52 -8.74
N ASN A 416 13.40 -15.11 -8.39
CA ASN A 416 13.81 -13.71 -8.32
C ASN A 416 15.28 -13.54 -8.70
N PRO A 417 15.71 -12.34 -9.11
CA PRO A 417 17.13 -12.07 -9.32
C PRO A 417 17.87 -11.57 -8.07
N VAL A 418 17.14 -11.34 -6.97
CA VAL A 418 17.68 -10.99 -5.66
C VAL A 418 16.92 -11.80 -4.61
N ASP A 419 17.66 -12.36 -3.64
CA ASP A 419 17.07 -13.00 -2.46
C ASP A 419 16.55 -11.94 -1.48
N PHE A 420 15.39 -11.35 -1.78
CA PHE A 420 14.78 -10.31 -0.93
C PHE A 420 14.39 -10.84 0.46
N GLU A 421 14.45 -9.95 1.45
CA GLU A 421 14.05 -10.27 2.82
C GLU A 421 12.53 -10.31 2.97
N PHE A 422 11.96 -11.50 2.85
CA PHE A 422 10.57 -11.75 3.21
C PHE A 422 10.45 -12.15 4.69
N THR A 423 9.33 -11.78 5.32
CA THR A 423 9.03 -12.16 6.70
C THR A 423 8.26 -13.48 6.79
N PHE A 424 8.28 -14.31 5.75
CA PHE A 424 7.71 -15.67 5.74
C PHE A 424 8.78 -16.68 5.32
N ALA A 425 8.60 -17.95 5.69
CA ALA A 425 9.53 -19.00 5.31
C ALA A 425 9.36 -19.36 3.83
N THR A 426 10.46 -19.37 3.07
CA THR A 426 10.49 -19.81 1.68
C THR A 426 10.85 -21.29 1.59
N THR A 427 9.99 -22.09 0.97
CA THR A 427 10.20 -23.52 0.69
C THR A 427 11.25 -23.74 -0.39
N GLY A 428 11.27 -22.92 -1.43
CA GLY A 428 12.26 -22.97 -2.50
C GLY A 428 12.65 -21.58 -2.98
N LYS A 429 13.94 -21.39 -3.26
CA LYS A 429 14.50 -20.14 -3.78
C LYS A 429 15.25 -20.40 -5.08
N TYR A 430 14.86 -19.73 -6.13
CA TYR A 430 15.52 -19.77 -7.44
C TYR A 430 16.06 -18.36 -7.71
N ILE A 431 17.31 -18.12 -7.32
CA ILE A 431 17.97 -16.81 -7.42
C ILE A 431 18.87 -16.82 -8.65
N VAL A 432 18.39 -16.19 -9.73
CA VAL A 432 19.00 -16.28 -11.06
C VAL A 432 19.04 -14.91 -11.74
N PRO A 433 20.00 -14.62 -12.63
CA PRO A 433 20.00 -13.37 -13.37
C PRO A 433 18.69 -13.18 -14.17
N PRO A 434 18.28 -11.92 -14.47
CA PRO A 434 17.02 -11.63 -15.16
C PRO A 434 16.77 -12.45 -16.44
N SER A 435 17.81 -12.66 -17.25
CA SER A 435 17.78 -13.47 -18.47
C SER A 435 17.38 -14.94 -18.28
N GLN A 436 17.54 -15.48 -17.06
CA GLN A 436 17.24 -16.87 -16.72
C GLN A 436 15.91 -17.04 -15.96
N LEU A 437 15.19 -15.95 -15.66
CA LEU A 437 13.95 -16.00 -14.87
C LEU A 437 12.88 -16.90 -15.50
N ALA A 438 12.72 -16.86 -16.82
CA ALA A 438 11.75 -17.71 -17.53
C ALA A 438 12.07 -19.21 -17.35
N ASP A 439 13.34 -19.58 -17.51
CA ASP A 439 13.79 -20.97 -17.39
C ASP A 439 13.71 -21.47 -15.94
N ALA A 440 14.06 -20.61 -14.97
CA ALA A 440 13.94 -20.91 -13.56
C ALA A 440 12.48 -21.16 -13.12
N LEU A 441 11.54 -20.36 -13.63
CA LEU A 441 10.11 -20.62 -13.42
C LEU A 441 9.69 -21.94 -14.09
N GLY A 442 10.30 -22.28 -15.22
CA GLY A 442 10.09 -23.53 -15.94
C GLY A 442 10.67 -24.79 -15.27
N ASN A 443 11.39 -24.67 -14.15
CA ASN A 443 12.05 -25.78 -13.48
C ASN A 443 11.06 -26.91 -13.11
N ALA A 444 11.44 -28.16 -13.40
CA ALA A 444 10.57 -29.32 -13.21
C ALA A 444 10.22 -29.58 -11.74
N GLU A 445 11.19 -29.43 -10.83
CA GLU A 445 10.98 -29.63 -9.39
C GLU A 445 10.00 -28.58 -8.83
N LEU A 446 10.13 -27.32 -9.27
CA LEU A 446 9.18 -26.27 -8.90
C LEU A 446 7.77 -26.59 -9.38
N ARG A 447 7.61 -27.01 -10.65
CA ARG A 447 6.31 -27.38 -11.21
C ARG A 447 5.67 -28.53 -10.44
N ASP A 448 6.45 -29.56 -10.12
CA ASP A 448 5.95 -30.74 -9.42
C ASP A 448 5.60 -30.44 -7.96
N ALA A 449 6.36 -29.58 -7.27
CA ALA A 449 6.03 -29.09 -5.93
C ALA A 449 4.67 -28.36 -5.91
N VAL A 450 4.41 -27.51 -6.91
CA VAL A 450 3.18 -26.71 -6.98
C VAL A 450 1.97 -27.53 -7.41
N LYS A 451 2.11 -28.49 -8.34
CA LYS A 451 1.03 -29.40 -8.76
C LYS A 451 0.45 -30.24 -7.62
N GLY A 452 1.25 -30.52 -6.59
CA GLY A 452 0.83 -31.33 -5.45
C GLY A 452 -0.09 -30.61 -4.46
N ALA A 453 -0.30 -29.29 -4.61
CA ALA A 453 -1.10 -28.50 -3.69
C ALA A 453 -2.60 -28.53 -4.00
N SER A 454 -3.43 -28.36 -2.97
CA SER A 454 -4.90 -28.27 -3.10
C SER A 454 -5.38 -27.03 -3.85
N SER A 455 -4.62 -25.94 -3.75
CA SER A 455 -4.79 -24.69 -4.47
C SER A 455 -3.42 -24.03 -4.63
N ALA A 456 -3.15 -23.50 -5.81
CA ALA A 456 -1.89 -22.87 -6.13
C ALA A 456 -2.11 -21.49 -6.77
N VAL A 457 -1.17 -20.58 -6.55
CA VAL A 457 -1.16 -19.26 -7.18
C VAL A 457 0.26 -18.87 -7.58
N VAL A 458 0.42 -18.32 -8.78
CA VAL A 458 1.65 -17.66 -9.22
C VAL A 458 1.40 -16.16 -9.30
N ILE A 459 2.19 -15.40 -8.54
CA ILE A 459 2.11 -13.95 -8.43
C ILE A 459 3.27 -13.35 -9.21
N VAL A 460 2.96 -12.58 -10.26
CA VAL A 460 3.96 -11.94 -11.14
C VAL A 460 4.09 -10.48 -10.74
N GLY A 461 5.26 -10.05 -10.28
CA GLY A 461 5.48 -8.68 -9.80
C GLY A 461 6.22 -7.77 -10.78
N ALA A 462 6.54 -6.56 -10.29
CA ALA A 462 7.07 -5.45 -11.08
C ALA A 462 8.40 -5.74 -11.77
N ILE A 463 9.28 -6.58 -11.21
CA ILE A 463 10.56 -6.91 -11.88
C ILE A 463 10.27 -7.67 -13.17
N ALA A 464 9.31 -8.60 -13.15
CA ALA A 464 8.91 -9.35 -14.33
C ALA A 464 8.03 -8.52 -15.28
N GLU A 465 7.04 -7.78 -14.76
CA GLU A 465 6.09 -7.00 -15.56
C GLU A 465 6.73 -5.81 -16.29
N ASN A 466 7.77 -5.19 -15.70
CA ASN A 466 8.48 -4.04 -16.28
C ASN A 466 9.80 -4.42 -16.94
N HIS A 467 10.12 -5.71 -17.05
CA HIS A 467 11.35 -6.18 -17.68
C HIS A 467 11.40 -5.84 -19.19
N PRO A 468 12.57 -5.64 -19.80
CA PRO A 468 12.69 -5.52 -21.26
C PRO A 468 12.32 -6.79 -22.05
N GLN A 469 12.14 -7.92 -21.37
CA GLN A 469 11.58 -9.17 -21.93
C GLN A 469 10.28 -9.58 -21.23
N ALA A 470 9.51 -8.63 -20.71
CA ALA A 470 8.31 -8.93 -19.94
C ALA A 470 7.31 -9.80 -20.72
N SER A 471 7.24 -9.70 -22.04
CA SER A 471 6.40 -10.56 -22.90
C SER A 471 6.77 -12.05 -22.74
N ALA A 472 8.06 -12.37 -22.78
CA ALA A 472 8.55 -13.73 -22.58
C ALA A 472 8.32 -14.23 -21.14
N LEU A 473 8.52 -13.35 -20.13
CA LEU A 473 8.28 -13.69 -18.73
C LEU A 473 6.79 -13.92 -18.43
N ARG A 474 5.90 -13.10 -18.98
CA ARG A 474 4.45 -13.29 -18.88
C ARG A 474 4.01 -14.58 -19.55
N LYS A 475 4.57 -14.89 -20.72
CA LYS A 475 4.37 -16.18 -21.38
C LYS A 475 4.82 -17.34 -20.49
N ALA A 476 6.02 -17.27 -19.91
CA ALA A 476 6.51 -18.31 -19.00
C ALA A 476 5.59 -18.49 -17.78
N ALA A 477 5.08 -17.40 -17.21
CA ALA A 477 4.12 -17.45 -16.10
C ALA A 477 2.77 -18.06 -16.51
N ALA A 478 2.27 -17.74 -17.70
CA ALA A 478 1.06 -18.35 -18.23
C ALA A 478 1.24 -19.85 -18.50
N ASP A 479 2.36 -20.25 -19.10
CA ASP A 479 2.71 -21.66 -19.35
C ASP A 479 2.87 -22.42 -18.02
N PHE A 480 3.48 -21.79 -17.00
CA PHE A 480 3.59 -22.36 -15.66
C PHE A 480 2.23 -22.55 -14.99
N ALA A 481 1.36 -21.54 -15.03
CA ALA A 481 0.00 -21.60 -14.51
C ALA A 481 -0.79 -22.73 -15.19
N ALA A 482 -0.75 -22.81 -16.53
CA ALA A 482 -1.41 -23.87 -17.30
C ALA A 482 -0.87 -25.27 -16.96
N ALA A 483 0.45 -25.40 -16.77
CA ALA A 483 1.08 -26.69 -16.45
C ALA A 483 0.83 -27.17 -15.02
N THR A 484 0.56 -26.25 -14.08
CA THR A 484 0.43 -26.56 -12.65
C THR A 484 -1.00 -26.46 -12.12
N GLY A 485 -1.90 -25.82 -12.86
CA GLY A 485 -3.25 -25.47 -12.38
C GLY A 485 -3.26 -24.26 -11.43
N ALA A 486 -2.13 -23.57 -11.25
CA ALA A 486 -2.05 -22.38 -10.42
C ALA A 486 -2.85 -21.22 -11.03
N ALA A 487 -3.52 -20.44 -10.18
CA ALA A 487 -4.11 -19.18 -10.58
C ALA A 487 -3.00 -18.16 -10.94
N LEU A 488 -3.15 -17.46 -12.06
CA LEU A 488 -2.21 -16.43 -12.50
C LEU A 488 -2.64 -15.04 -11.99
N CYS A 489 -1.86 -14.44 -11.11
CA CYS A 489 -2.10 -13.12 -10.54
C CYS A 489 -0.96 -12.16 -10.92
N ARG A 490 -1.13 -11.41 -11.99
CA ARG A 490 -0.17 -10.37 -12.43
C ARG A 490 -0.45 -9.07 -11.69
N ILE A 491 0.50 -8.55 -10.91
CA ILE A 491 0.35 -7.29 -10.18
C ILE A 491 0.21 -6.14 -11.19
N PRO A 492 -0.95 -5.44 -11.23
CA PRO A 492 -1.11 -4.29 -12.12
C PRO A 492 -0.13 -3.19 -11.77
N GLN A 493 0.51 -2.59 -12.77
CA GLN A 493 1.55 -1.57 -12.57
C GLN A 493 0.94 -0.19 -12.32
N GLY A 494 0.34 -0.04 -11.13
CA GLY A 494 -0.18 1.22 -10.58
C GLY A 494 -1.60 1.12 -10.03
N ALA A 495 -1.96 2.08 -9.16
CA ALA A 495 -3.13 1.99 -8.28
C ALA A 495 -4.48 1.78 -8.98
N ASN A 496 -4.60 2.25 -10.22
CA ASN A 496 -5.82 2.16 -11.01
C ASN A 496 -5.58 1.59 -12.42
N ALA A 497 -4.50 0.83 -12.64
CA ALA A 497 -4.17 0.32 -13.98
C ALA A 497 -5.30 -0.52 -14.61
N VAL A 498 -6.02 -1.32 -13.80
CA VAL A 498 -7.20 -2.07 -14.25
C VAL A 498 -8.35 -1.13 -14.65
N GLY A 499 -8.58 -0.07 -13.88
CA GLY A 499 -9.64 0.91 -14.17
C GLY A 499 -9.34 1.74 -15.40
N LEU A 500 -8.09 2.17 -15.58
CA LEU A 500 -7.62 2.90 -16.76
C LEU A 500 -7.68 2.04 -18.02
N THR A 501 -7.33 0.76 -17.92
CA THR A 501 -7.55 -0.23 -19.00
C THR A 501 -9.03 -0.29 -19.39
N ARG A 502 -9.94 -0.40 -18.41
CA ARG A 502 -11.39 -0.43 -18.65
C ARG A 502 -11.95 0.89 -19.19
N ALA A 503 -11.34 2.02 -18.82
CA ALA A 503 -11.71 3.35 -19.29
C ALA A 503 -11.16 3.67 -20.69
N GLY A 504 -10.42 2.73 -21.32
CA GLY A 504 -9.88 2.89 -22.67
C GLY A 504 -8.60 3.73 -22.74
N VAL A 505 -7.88 3.89 -21.63
CA VAL A 505 -6.57 4.58 -21.59
C VAL A 505 -5.48 3.65 -22.12
N LEU A 506 -5.57 3.31 -23.39
CA LEU A 506 -4.71 2.38 -24.10
C LEU A 506 -4.46 2.86 -25.53
N PRO A 507 -3.31 2.53 -26.13
CA PRO A 507 -2.93 3.07 -27.42
C PRO A 507 -3.62 2.30 -28.54
N THR A 508 -4.14 3.03 -29.50
CA THR A 508 -4.50 2.50 -30.84
C THR A 508 -3.42 2.85 -31.87
N GLY A 509 -2.56 3.82 -31.56
CA GLY A 509 -1.34 4.18 -32.28
C GLY A 509 -0.08 3.69 -31.56
N SER A 510 0.75 4.64 -31.13
CA SER A 510 2.02 4.39 -30.42
C SER A 510 1.80 4.23 -28.92
N ASP A 511 2.41 3.21 -28.33
CA ASP A 511 2.47 3.03 -26.87
C ASP A 511 3.43 4.02 -26.19
N ALA A 512 3.52 3.98 -24.86
CA ALA A 512 4.40 4.88 -24.09
C ALA A 512 5.88 4.80 -24.52
N ALA A 513 6.41 3.61 -24.78
CA ALA A 513 7.81 3.43 -25.17
C ALA A 513 8.06 3.88 -26.62
N GLU A 514 7.12 3.61 -27.53
CA GLU A 514 7.12 4.09 -28.91
C GLU A 514 6.99 5.62 -28.97
N MET A 515 6.23 6.24 -28.05
CA MET A 515 6.15 7.69 -27.91
C MET A 515 7.45 8.32 -27.40
N VAL A 516 8.29 7.59 -26.68
CA VAL A 516 9.61 8.08 -26.22
C VAL A 516 10.67 7.90 -27.32
N SER A 517 10.69 6.74 -27.97
CA SER A 517 11.66 6.43 -29.04
C SER A 517 11.38 7.17 -30.35
N ARG A 518 10.10 7.45 -30.64
CA ARG A 518 9.64 8.31 -31.73
C ARG A 518 8.86 9.49 -31.12
N PRO A 519 9.56 10.57 -30.73
CA PRO A 519 8.94 11.70 -30.07
C PRO A 519 7.82 12.32 -30.90
N ARG A 520 6.78 12.80 -30.20
CA ARG A 520 5.65 13.53 -30.75
C ARG A 520 5.92 15.03 -30.73
N ALA A 521 5.20 15.80 -31.54
CA ALA A 521 5.36 17.26 -31.55
C ALA A 521 4.76 17.90 -30.29
N ALA A 522 3.72 17.29 -29.71
CA ALA A 522 3.13 17.71 -28.45
C ALA A 522 2.78 16.53 -27.53
N TYR A 523 2.74 16.80 -26.22
CA TYR A 523 2.33 15.86 -25.19
C TYR A 523 1.34 16.49 -24.21
N VAL A 524 0.35 15.72 -23.82
CA VAL A 524 -0.35 15.87 -22.54
C VAL A 524 0.26 14.88 -21.55
N ILE A 525 0.72 15.37 -20.40
CA ILE A 525 1.09 14.52 -19.27
C ILE A 525 0.12 14.76 -18.12
N TYR A 526 -0.42 13.68 -17.54
CA TYR A 526 -1.45 13.77 -16.52
C TYR A 526 -1.06 13.06 -15.23
N GLY A 527 -0.86 13.84 -14.16
CA GLY A 527 -0.47 13.35 -12.83
C GLY A 527 0.96 12.83 -12.72
N ILE A 528 1.78 12.98 -13.77
CA ILE A 528 3.11 12.41 -13.89
C ILE A 528 4.20 13.41 -13.44
N GLU A 529 5.18 12.93 -12.68
CA GLU A 529 6.47 13.57 -12.45
C GLU A 529 7.49 13.02 -13.47
N PRO A 530 7.74 13.75 -14.59
CA PRO A 530 8.46 13.19 -15.75
C PRO A 530 9.93 12.89 -15.50
N GLY A 531 10.48 13.35 -14.36
CA GLY A 531 11.83 13.03 -13.96
C GLY A 531 12.00 11.63 -13.35
N LEU A 532 10.93 11.01 -12.84
CA LEU A 532 11.03 9.88 -11.91
C LEU A 532 9.98 8.76 -12.12
N ASP A 533 8.90 9.01 -12.86
CA ASP A 533 7.78 8.04 -12.97
C ASP A 533 7.87 7.12 -14.20
N PHE A 534 8.87 7.31 -15.07
CA PHE A 534 9.03 6.55 -16.31
C PHE A 534 10.10 5.45 -16.19
N ALA A 535 9.88 4.33 -16.87
CA ALA A 535 10.89 3.26 -16.97
C ALA A 535 12.20 3.75 -17.61
N HIS A 536 12.08 4.58 -18.65
CA HIS A 536 13.21 5.20 -19.35
C HIS A 536 13.27 6.70 -19.05
N GLY A 537 13.62 7.05 -17.81
CA GLY A 537 13.58 8.42 -17.31
C GLY A 537 14.36 9.42 -18.17
N PHE A 538 15.62 9.12 -18.51
CA PHE A 538 16.45 10.04 -19.31
C PHE A 538 15.93 10.22 -20.75
N ALA A 539 15.64 9.12 -21.45
CA ALA A 539 15.11 9.16 -22.81
C ALA A 539 13.77 9.91 -22.89
N THR A 540 12.89 9.69 -21.90
CA THR A 540 11.60 10.39 -21.82
C THR A 540 11.78 11.89 -21.61
N GLN A 541 12.69 12.32 -20.73
CA GLN A 541 12.98 13.73 -20.54
C GLN A 541 13.51 14.38 -21.83
N LYS A 542 14.34 13.67 -22.60
CA LYS A 542 14.83 14.14 -23.91
C LYS A 542 13.68 14.29 -24.92
N ALA A 543 12.78 13.30 -25.00
CA ALA A 543 11.62 13.34 -25.89
C ALA A 543 10.69 14.52 -25.54
N LEU A 544 10.36 14.69 -24.25
CA LEU A 544 9.50 15.78 -23.78
C LEU A 544 10.15 17.17 -23.97
N ALA A 545 11.48 17.29 -23.81
CA ALA A 545 12.19 18.55 -24.00
C ALA A 545 12.19 19.03 -25.46
N ALA A 546 11.99 18.12 -26.42
CA ALA A 546 11.93 18.43 -27.85
C ALA A 546 10.50 18.76 -28.34
N ALA A 547 9.50 18.72 -27.46
CA ALA A 547 8.09 18.81 -27.79
C ALA A 547 7.39 19.94 -27.02
N LYS A 548 6.15 20.25 -27.40
CA LYS A 548 5.25 21.08 -26.60
C LYS A 548 4.55 20.25 -25.53
N VAL A 549 4.56 20.69 -24.28
CA VAL A 549 4.05 19.87 -23.16
C VAL A 549 3.01 20.64 -22.34
N VAL A 550 1.80 20.06 -22.26
CA VAL A 550 0.72 20.48 -21.36
C VAL A 550 0.66 19.49 -20.19
N ALA A 551 1.02 19.96 -19.00
CA ALA A 551 1.07 19.13 -17.79
C ALA A 551 -0.13 19.41 -16.88
N PHE A 552 -0.98 18.41 -16.67
CA PHE A 552 -1.94 18.40 -15.57
C PHE A 552 -1.24 17.80 -14.36
N SER A 553 -0.89 18.62 -13.37
CA SER A 553 0.05 18.19 -12.34
C SER A 553 -0.40 18.51 -10.92
N HIS A 554 -0.10 17.58 -10.02
CA HIS A 554 -0.16 17.78 -8.58
C HIS A 554 0.98 18.69 -8.08
N PHE A 555 2.13 18.65 -8.73
CA PHE A 555 3.36 19.34 -8.31
C PHE A 555 3.98 20.13 -9.48
N ALA A 556 4.42 21.34 -9.20
CA ALA A 556 5.25 22.12 -10.11
C ALA A 556 6.74 21.90 -9.74
N CYS A 557 7.16 20.64 -9.74
CA CYS A 557 8.51 20.24 -9.38
C CYS A 557 9.53 20.61 -10.46
N ALA A 558 10.83 20.43 -10.16
CA ALA A 558 11.91 20.83 -11.06
C ALA A 558 11.82 20.18 -12.46
N SER A 559 11.49 18.88 -12.52
CA SER A 559 11.37 18.18 -13.81
C SER A 559 10.15 18.63 -14.62
N THR A 560 9.00 18.81 -13.97
CA THR A 560 7.78 19.34 -14.62
C THR A 560 8.00 20.78 -15.10
N ARG A 561 8.58 21.67 -14.29
CA ARG A 561 8.88 23.06 -14.69
C ARG A 561 9.90 23.15 -15.83
N ARG A 562 10.84 22.21 -15.90
CA ARG A 562 11.81 22.18 -16.98
C ARG A 562 11.16 21.81 -18.31
N LEU A 563 10.28 20.80 -18.30
CA LEU A 563 9.75 20.16 -19.50
C LEU A 563 8.41 20.74 -19.98
N ALA A 564 7.57 21.24 -19.08
CA ALA A 564 6.26 21.78 -19.44
C ALA A 564 6.34 23.16 -20.12
N ASP A 565 5.41 23.43 -21.04
CA ASP A 565 5.07 24.77 -21.54
C ASP A 565 3.88 25.35 -20.77
N VAL A 566 2.94 24.50 -20.34
CA VAL A 566 1.78 24.86 -19.53
C VAL A 566 1.63 23.87 -18.38
N ILE A 567 1.40 24.36 -17.17
CA ILE A 567 1.07 23.54 -16.00
C ILE A 567 -0.33 23.93 -15.52
N LEU A 568 -1.25 22.95 -15.51
CA LEU A 568 -2.61 23.07 -14.99
C LEU A 568 -2.69 22.32 -13.65
N PRO A 569 -2.89 23.01 -12.51
CA PRO A 569 -2.88 22.37 -11.19
C PRO A 569 -4.15 21.54 -10.95
N ILE A 570 -3.97 20.27 -10.59
CA ILE A 570 -5.05 19.34 -10.28
C ILE A 570 -5.01 18.84 -8.82
N GLY A 571 -6.19 18.53 -8.27
CA GLY A 571 -6.34 17.96 -6.93
C GLY A 571 -5.81 16.53 -6.82
N ALA A 572 -5.30 16.16 -5.64
CA ALA A 572 -4.88 14.80 -5.31
C ALA A 572 -6.06 13.93 -4.87
N LEU A 573 -5.90 12.60 -4.81
CA LEU A 573 -7.01 11.70 -4.41
C LEU A 573 -7.71 12.09 -3.08
N PRO A 574 -6.99 12.48 -2.01
CA PRO A 574 -7.63 12.91 -0.77
C PRO A 574 -8.48 14.18 -0.90
N GLU A 575 -8.33 14.94 -1.99
CA GLU A 575 -8.92 16.26 -2.23
C GLU A 575 -10.06 16.23 -3.26
N ILE A 576 -10.36 15.06 -3.84
CA ILE A 576 -11.32 14.90 -4.93
C ILE A 576 -12.27 13.73 -4.67
N GLU A 577 -13.44 13.75 -5.31
CA GLU A 577 -14.30 12.57 -5.41
C GLU A 577 -13.88 11.74 -6.64
N ALA A 578 -13.62 10.46 -6.44
CA ALA A 578 -13.08 9.61 -7.49
C ALA A 578 -13.45 8.13 -7.30
N THR A 579 -13.43 7.38 -8.39
CA THR A 579 -13.50 5.92 -8.38
C THR A 579 -12.20 5.33 -8.91
N LEU A 580 -11.63 4.36 -8.18
CA LEU A 580 -10.51 3.56 -8.63
C LEU A 580 -10.94 2.09 -8.68
N THR A 581 -10.30 1.31 -9.54
CA THR A 581 -10.50 -0.12 -9.74
C THR A 581 -9.23 -0.85 -9.32
N ASN A 582 -9.29 -1.62 -8.24
CA ASN A 582 -8.13 -2.30 -7.71
C ASN A 582 -7.75 -3.57 -8.49
N LEU A 583 -6.73 -4.28 -8.00
CA LEU A 583 -6.20 -5.53 -8.57
C LEU A 583 -7.19 -6.70 -8.62
N ASP A 584 -8.25 -6.69 -7.82
CA ASP A 584 -9.35 -7.67 -7.91
C ASP A 584 -10.39 -7.26 -8.98
N GLY A 585 -10.22 -6.10 -9.62
CA GLY A 585 -11.20 -5.51 -10.52
C GLY A 585 -12.38 -4.87 -9.80
N ARG A 586 -12.30 -4.60 -8.49
CA ARG A 586 -13.36 -3.98 -7.70
C ARG A 586 -13.29 -2.47 -7.81
N GLU A 587 -14.41 -1.85 -8.15
CA GLU A 587 -14.55 -0.40 -8.09
C GLU A 587 -14.74 0.06 -6.64
N GLN A 588 -13.87 0.96 -6.20
CA GLN A 588 -13.87 1.56 -4.87
C GLN A 588 -13.97 3.08 -5.01
N ARG A 589 -14.65 3.73 -4.06
CA ARG A 589 -14.88 5.18 -4.09
C ARG A 589 -14.09 5.89 -3.02
N ALA A 590 -13.52 7.03 -3.39
CA ALA A 590 -12.94 8.01 -2.50
C ALA A 590 -13.83 9.26 -2.41
N GLN A 591 -14.00 9.78 -1.20
CA GLN A 591 -14.62 11.09 -0.97
C GLN A 591 -13.55 12.16 -0.79
N ALA A 592 -13.83 13.38 -1.25
CA ALA A 592 -12.98 14.54 -1.02
C ALA A 592 -13.04 14.95 0.45
N GLY A 593 -11.99 14.61 1.22
CA GLY A 593 -11.84 15.09 2.59
C GLY A 593 -11.00 16.38 2.67
N GLY A 594 -9.89 16.41 1.93
CA GLY A 594 -9.00 17.56 1.84
C GLY A 594 -9.51 18.63 0.87
N LYS A 595 -8.99 19.86 1.03
CA LYS A 595 -9.22 20.95 0.07
C LYS A 595 -8.07 21.01 -0.94
N PRO A 596 -8.34 21.10 -2.26
CA PRO A 596 -7.29 21.37 -3.26
C PRO A 596 -6.49 22.65 -2.91
N PRO A 597 -5.17 22.66 -3.13
CA PRO A 597 -4.33 23.78 -2.72
C PRO A 597 -4.47 24.99 -3.65
N GLY A 598 -4.56 26.19 -3.06
CA GLY A 598 -4.67 27.44 -3.81
C GLY A 598 -5.86 27.46 -4.78
N GLU A 599 -5.58 27.61 -6.07
CA GLU A 599 -6.54 27.62 -7.18
C GLU A 599 -6.63 26.28 -7.92
N ALA A 600 -5.98 25.21 -7.43
CA ALA A 600 -6.10 23.88 -8.00
C ALA A 600 -7.58 23.43 -8.07
N ARG A 601 -7.91 22.63 -9.08
CA ARG A 601 -9.28 22.12 -9.30
C ARG A 601 -9.26 20.60 -9.40
N GLU A 602 -10.40 19.97 -9.18
CA GLU A 602 -10.60 18.56 -9.55
C GLU A 602 -10.30 18.39 -11.05
N GLY A 603 -9.54 17.36 -11.41
CA GLY A 603 -9.01 17.21 -12.76
C GLY A 603 -10.11 17.05 -13.80
N TRP A 604 -11.20 16.36 -13.48
CA TRP A 604 -12.37 16.25 -14.36
C TRP A 604 -12.97 17.62 -14.73
N LYS A 605 -12.95 18.60 -13.82
CA LYS A 605 -13.42 19.98 -14.10
C LYS A 605 -12.50 20.69 -15.08
N VAL A 606 -11.19 20.46 -14.96
CA VAL A 606 -10.18 21.01 -15.87
C VAL A 606 -10.31 20.38 -17.25
N LEU A 607 -10.43 19.05 -17.33
CA LEU A 607 -10.65 18.31 -18.57
C LEU A 607 -11.94 18.72 -19.27
N ARG A 608 -13.03 18.90 -18.53
CA ARG A 608 -14.29 19.45 -19.04
C ARG A 608 -14.09 20.83 -19.66
N ALA A 609 -13.45 21.75 -18.94
CA ALA A 609 -13.24 23.11 -19.43
C ALA A 609 -12.35 23.14 -20.68
N LEU A 610 -11.31 22.29 -20.71
CA LEU A 610 -10.45 22.15 -21.89
C LEU A 610 -11.20 21.55 -23.08
N GLY A 611 -11.96 20.48 -22.88
CA GLY A 611 -12.79 19.86 -23.91
C GLY A 611 -13.79 20.86 -24.51
N GLY A 612 -14.40 21.70 -23.69
CA GLY A 612 -15.25 22.82 -24.15
C GLY A 612 -14.50 23.86 -24.96
N ALA A 613 -13.30 24.27 -24.55
CA ALA A 613 -12.46 25.22 -25.30
C ALA A 613 -11.95 24.66 -26.65
N LEU A 614 -11.85 23.34 -26.74
CA LEU A 614 -11.53 22.60 -27.95
C LEU A 614 -12.76 22.28 -28.81
N GLU A 615 -13.97 22.61 -28.34
CA GLU A 615 -15.25 22.32 -29.02
C GLU A 615 -15.47 20.82 -29.27
N LEU A 616 -14.97 19.96 -28.36
CA LEU A 616 -15.10 18.51 -28.47
C LEU A 616 -16.44 18.02 -27.90
N PRO A 617 -17.09 17.05 -28.54
CA PRO A 617 -18.34 16.48 -28.04
C PRO A 617 -18.11 15.67 -26.75
N GLY A 618 -19.15 15.59 -25.91
CA GLY A 618 -19.15 14.77 -24.70
C GLY A 618 -18.51 15.44 -23.48
N PHE A 619 -18.30 16.76 -23.51
CA PHE A 619 -17.82 17.56 -22.37
C PHE A 619 -18.88 18.55 -21.84
N GLU A 620 -20.16 18.34 -22.18
CA GLU A 620 -21.28 19.26 -21.87
C GLU A 620 -21.85 19.07 -20.45
N PHE A 621 -21.48 17.97 -19.77
CA PHE A 621 -21.92 17.68 -18.40
C PHE A 621 -21.54 18.81 -17.43
N THR A 622 -22.29 19.02 -16.34
CA THR A 622 -22.05 20.14 -15.40
C THR A 622 -21.56 19.69 -14.02
N ASP A 623 -21.66 18.40 -13.72
CA ASP A 623 -21.26 17.79 -12.45
C ASP A 623 -20.58 16.43 -12.67
N LEU A 624 -20.05 15.86 -11.59
CA LEU A 624 -19.35 14.57 -11.63
C LEU A 624 -20.30 13.40 -11.96
N ALA A 625 -21.58 13.49 -11.56
CA ALA A 625 -22.57 12.47 -11.88
C ALA A 625 -22.84 12.40 -13.39
N GLY A 626 -22.98 13.56 -14.04
CA GLY A 626 -23.09 13.70 -15.49
C GLY A 626 -21.82 13.25 -16.20
N ALA A 627 -20.63 13.55 -15.65
CA ALA A 627 -19.36 13.02 -16.18
C ALA A 627 -19.36 11.48 -16.19
N ARG A 628 -19.69 10.85 -15.06
CA ARG A 628 -19.79 9.38 -14.94
C ARG A 628 -20.82 8.79 -15.91
N ALA A 629 -22.01 9.38 -15.99
CA ALA A 629 -23.06 8.94 -16.91
C ALA A 629 -22.59 9.03 -18.36
N SER A 630 -21.86 10.10 -18.72
CA SER A 630 -21.34 10.25 -20.07
C SER A 630 -20.27 9.21 -20.42
N LEU A 631 -19.56 8.65 -19.44
CA LEU A 631 -18.51 7.66 -19.64
C LEU A 631 -19.03 6.22 -19.59
N ALA A 632 -20.32 6.02 -19.31
CA ALA A 632 -20.93 4.70 -19.28
C ALA A 632 -20.82 4.02 -20.67
N GLY A 633 -20.42 2.75 -20.69
CA GLY A 633 -20.28 1.99 -21.94
C GLY A 633 -19.06 2.35 -22.78
N ALA A 634 -17.98 2.83 -22.15
CA ALA A 634 -16.70 3.06 -22.82
C ALA A 634 -16.27 1.85 -23.66
N ALA A 635 -15.81 2.12 -24.88
CA ALA A 635 -15.39 1.07 -25.81
C ALA A 635 -14.16 0.34 -25.26
N THR A 636 -14.17 -0.99 -25.35
CA THR A 636 -12.98 -1.77 -25.04
C THR A 636 -11.91 -1.53 -26.11
N VAL A 637 -10.73 -1.10 -25.66
CA VAL A 637 -9.56 -0.91 -26.54
C VAL A 637 -8.67 -2.14 -26.43
N ALA A 638 -8.40 -2.78 -27.57
CA ALA A 638 -7.38 -3.80 -27.69
C ALA A 638 -6.11 -3.16 -28.27
N PRO A 639 -5.05 -2.95 -27.47
CA PRO A 639 -3.85 -2.31 -27.96
C PRO A 639 -3.10 -3.23 -28.94
N ARG A 640 -2.44 -2.64 -29.93
CA ARG A 640 -1.57 -3.37 -30.84
C ARG A 640 -0.32 -3.85 -30.08
N ALA A 641 0.15 -5.05 -30.39
CA ALA A 641 1.48 -5.51 -30.01
C ALA A 641 2.56 -4.58 -30.59
N SER A 642 3.47 -4.09 -29.75
CA SER A 642 4.62 -3.30 -30.17
C SER A 642 5.82 -4.17 -30.55
N ALA A 643 6.89 -3.54 -31.04
CA ALA A 643 8.13 -4.25 -31.31
C ALA A 643 8.79 -4.69 -29.99
N ALA A 644 9.27 -5.92 -29.93
CA ALA A 644 10.03 -6.39 -28.78
C ALA A 644 11.29 -5.53 -28.58
N PRO A 645 11.63 -5.12 -27.35
CA PRO A 645 12.84 -4.36 -27.08
C PRO A 645 14.11 -5.17 -27.44
N SER A 646 15.15 -4.46 -27.86
CA SER A 646 16.46 -5.06 -28.09
C SER A 646 17.27 -5.12 -26.79
N LEU A 647 17.67 -6.30 -26.35
CA LEU A 647 18.60 -6.51 -25.23
C LEU A 647 20.08 -6.36 -25.65
N ALA A 648 20.40 -5.32 -26.41
CA ALA A 648 21.78 -5.07 -26.81
C ALA A 648 22.56 -4.44 -25.64
N GLY A 649 23.76 -4.94 -25.35
CA GLY A 649 24.64 -4.39 -24.33
C GLY A 649 25.65 -5.39 -23.80
N GLU A 650 26.73 -4.89 -23.22
CA GLU A 650 27.74 -5.70 -22.53
C GLU A 650 27.69 -5.39 -21.03
N GLY A 651 28.05 -6.35 -20.18
CA GLY A 651 28.13 -6.17 -18.73
C GLY A 651 26.99 -6.84 -17.97
N LEU A 652 26.76 -6.35 -16.74
CA LEU A 652 25.84 -6.91 -15.76
C LEU A 652 24.38 -6.60 -16.11
N GLU A 653 23.48 -7.52 -15.79
CA GLU A 653 22.05 -7.35 -16.01
C GLU A 653 21.41 -6.52 -14.88
N VAL A 654 20.64 -5.49 -15.25
CA VAL A 654 20.03 -4.58 -14.28
C VAL A 654 18.77 -5.21 -13.69
N VAL A 655 18.74 -5.27 -12.37
CA VAL A 655 17.53 -5.51 -11.57
C VAL A 655 17.08 -4.17 -11.01
N THR A 656 15.89 -3.72 -11.41
CA THR A 656 15.31 -2.48 -10.91
C THR A 656 14.10 -2.77 -10.02
N THR A 657 14.09 -2.18 -8.82
CA THR A 657 12.92 -2.15 -7.93
C THR A 657 12.59 -0.72 -7.57
N ALA A 658 11.31 -0.40 -7.34
CA ALA A 658 10.98 0.90 -6.77
C ALA A 658 11.40 0.94 -5.29
N ALA A 659 12.10 2.00 -4.87
CA ALA A 659 12.30 2.25 -3.45
C ALA A 659 10.93 2.46 -2.77
N ILE A 660 10.68 1.75 -1.65
CA ILE A 660 9.35 1.61 -1.04
C ILE A 660 8.65 2.96 -0.78
N TYR A 661 9.42 3.97 -0.35
CA TYR A 661 8.91 5.31 -0.05
C TYR A 661 9.20 6.34 -1.13
N ARG A 662 9.39 5.90 -2.39
CA ARG A 662 9.64 6.80 -3.53
C ARG A 662 8.85 6.45 -4.79
N THR A 663 7.80 5.66 -4.63
CA THR A 663 6.94 5.12 -5.72
C THR A 663 6.19 6.19 -6.49
N ASP A 664 5.84 7.32 -5.87
CA ASP A 664 5.13 8.43 -6.51
C ASP A 664 5.46 9.78 -5.86
N GLY A 665 4.93 10.86 -6.46
CA GLY A 665 5.21 12.23 -6.06
C GLY A 665 4.82 12.59 -4.61
N PHE A 666 3.78 11.97 -4.04
CA PHE A 666 3.35 12.29 -2.67
C PHE A 666 4.24 11.59 -1.64
N VAL A 667 4.54 10.32 -1.88
CA VAL A 667 5.37 9.52 -0.98
C VAL A 667 6.80 10.07 -0.94
N ARG A 668 7.34 10.50 -2.08
CA ARG A 668 8.66 11.19 -2.18
C ARG A 668 8.75 12.48 -1.35
N ARG A 669 7.60 13.08 -1.03
CA ARG A 669 7.49 14.36 -0.30
C ARG A 669 6.98 14.20 1.13
N ALA A 670 6.72 12.97 1.57
CA ALA A 670 6.36 12.68 2.96
C ALA A 670 7.63 12.58 3.81
N SER A 671 7.95 13.62 4.57
CA SER A 671 9.22 13.74 5.30
C SER A 671 9.47 12.57 6.26
N ALA A 672 8.45 12.09 6.97
CA ALA A 672 8.61 10.99 7.92
C ALA A 672 8.94 9.67 7.21
N LEU A 673 8.39 9.44 6.01
CA LEU A 673 8.74 8.30 5.17
C LEU A 673 10.15 8.44 4.57
N GLN A 674 10.55 9.65 4.19
CA GLN A 674 11.90 9.89 3.67
C GLN A 674 12.99 9.71 4.73
N SER A 675 12.68 9.94 6.00
CA SER A 675 13.58 9.70 7.13
C SER A 675 13.54 8.27 7.67
N HIS A 676 12.67 7.40 7.11
CA HIS A 676 12.54 6.03 7.58
C HIS A 676 13.74 5.17 7.14
N PRO A 677 14.25 4.24 7.98
CA PRO A 677 15.39 3.39 7.63
C PRO A 677 15.21 2.55 6.36
N LEU A 678 13.98 2.13 6.05
CA LEU A 678 13.65 1.45 4.79
C LEU A 678 13.81 2.33 3.54
N ASN A 679 13.89 3.65 3.67
CA ASN A 679 14.22 4.55 2.56
C ASN A 679 15.75 4.68 2.46
N ALA A 680 16.39 3.64 1.93
CA ALA A 680 17.83 3.61 1.77
C ALA A 680 18.33 4.70 0.80
N ALA A 681 19.59 5.09 0.96
CA ALA A 681 20.26 5.93 -0.04
C ALA A 681 20.46 5.12 -1.34
N PRO A 682 20.41 5.78 -2.52
CA PRO A 682 20.61 5.08 -3.79
C PRO A 682 22.03 4.50 -3.85
N ALA A 683 22.12 3.23 -4.18
CA ALA A 683 23.37 2.48 -4.27
C ALA A 683 23.36 1.52 -5.46
N VAL A 684 24.53 0.99 -5.79
CA VAL A 684 24.71 -0.10 -6.74
C VAL A 684 25.07 -1.37 -5.98
N SER A 685 24.12 -2.31 -5.88
CA SER A 685 24.32 -3.57 -5.17
C SER A 685 24.84 -4.66 -6.10
N LEU A 686 25.98 -5.25 -5.73
CA LEU A 686 26.71 -6.23 -6.53
C LEU A 686 26.95 -7.52 -5.74
N HIS A 687 26.91 -8.66 -6.44
CA HIS A 687 27.41 -9.91 -5.88
C HIS A 687 28.93 -9.79 -5.58
N PRO A 688 29.46 -10.41 -4.51
CA PRO A 688 30.88 -10.33 -4.16
C PRO A 688 31.82 -10.71 -5.32
N ASP A 689 31.48 -11.72 -6.11
CA ASP A 689 32.30 -12.14 -7.26
C ASP A 689 32.34 -11.10 -8.38
N ASP A 690 31.21 -10.45 -8.67
CA ASP A 690 31.13 -9.40 -9.69
C ASP A 690 31.85 -8.13 -9.23
N ALA A 691 31.71 -7.76 -7.95
CA ALA A 691 32.45 -6.66 -7.36
C ALA A 691 33.97 -6.90 -7.43
N LYS A 692 34.42 -8.12 -7.10
CA LYS A 692 35.83 -8.52 -7.19
C LYS A 692 36.34 -8.49 -8.63
N ALA A 693 35.55 -8.98 -9.59
CA ALA A 693 35.90 -8.94 -11.01
C ALA A 693 36.01 -7.50 -11.54
N ALA A 694 35.18 -6.59 -11.04
CA ALA A 694 35.21 -5.17 -11.37
C ALA A 694 36.27 -4.36 -10.57
N GLY A 695 36.96 -4.98 -9.61
CA GLY A 695 37.94 -4.29 -8.75
C GLY A 695 37.32 -3.27 -7.80
N LEU A 696 36.09 -3.52 -7.34
CA LEU A 696 35.31 -2.63 -6.48
C LEU A 696 35.23 -3.16 -5.05
N ALA A 697 35.34 -2.24 -4.07
CA ALA A 697 35.15 -2.53 -2.65
C ALA A 697 33.82 -1.96 -2.13
N ASP A 698 33.33 -2.52 -1.01
CA ASP A 698 32.13 -2.02 -0.34
C ASP A 698 32.30 -0.56 0.09
N GLY A 699 31.29 0.26 -0.13
CA GLY A 699 31.32 1.71 0.11
C GLY A 699 32.11 2.55 -0.90
N GLN A 700 32.83 1.93 -1.84
CA GLN A 700 33.52 2.64 -2.92
C GLN A 700 32.50 3.27 -3.87
N VAL A 701 32.82 4.42 -4.46
CA VAL A 701 31.97 5.02 -5.50
C VAL A 701 32.30 4.42 -6.87
N ALA A 702 31.28 3.99 -7.59
CA ALA A 702 31.38 3.44 -8.95
C ALA A 702 30.58 4.28 -9.95
N LYS A 703 31.06 4.29 -11.20
CA LYS A 703 30.31 4.75 -12.38
C LYS A 703 29.55 3.57 -12.96
N VAL A 704 28.23 3.71 -13.02
CA VAL A 704 27.31 2.77 -13.67
C VAL A 704 26.96 3.34 -15.04
N GLN A 705 27.49 2.73 -16.09
CA GLN A 705 27.32 3.15 -17.47
C GLN A 705 26.21 2.32 -18.14
N ALA A 706 25.08 2.97 -18.43
CA ALA A 706 23.96 2.41 -19.19
C ALA A 706 23.94 2.97 -20.62
N SER A 707 23.09 2.41 -21.49
CA SER A 707 22.86 2.93 -22.84
C SER A 707 22.35 4.38 -22.83
N ASP A 708 21.54 4.70 -21.81
CA ASP A 708 20.78 5.95 -21.74
C ASP A 708 21.51 7.03 -20.92
N GLY A 709 22.60 6.69 -20.23
CA GLY A 709 23.33 7.63 -19.39
C GLY A 709 24.30 6.97 -18.42
N THR A 710 24.94 7.77 -17.58
CA THR A 710 25.84 7.30 -16.53
C THR A 710 25.39 7.81 -15.18
N ALA A 711 25.32 6.93 -14.17
CA ALA A 711 25.11 7.29 -12.78
C ALA A 711 26.39 7.08 -11.97
N THR A 712 26.56 7.85 -10.90
CA THR A 712 27.67 7.69 -9.95
C THR A 712 27.07 7.31 -8.60
N LEU A 713 27.30 6.08 -8.16
CA LEU A 713 26.64 5.48 -7.01
C LEU A 713 27.64 4.80 -6.07
N PRO A 714 27.41 4.81 -4.75
CA PRO A 714 28.17 3.98 -3.81
C PRO A 714 27.87 2.49 -4.06
N VAL A 715 28.90 1.66 -3.98
CA VAL A 715 28.84 0.20 -4.10
C VAL A 715 28.40 -0.39 -2.78
N VAL A 716 27.47 -1.34 -2.85
CA VAL A 716 27.10 -2.23 -1.73
C VAL A 716 27.38 -3.65 -2.16
N ILE A 717 28.24 -4.36 -1.43
CA ILE A 717 28.48 -5.78 -1.68
C ILE A 717 27.38 -6.60 -1.00
N ASN A 718 26.64 -7.38 -1.80
CA ASN A 718 25.47 -8.12 -1.35
C ASN A 718 25.42 -9.50 -2.02
N ASP A 719 25.63 -10.56 -1.25
CA ASP A 719 25.62 -11.96 -1.71
C ASP A 719 24.23 -12.48 -2.09
N ARG A 720 23.18 -11.71 -1.81
CA ARG A 720 21.80 -12.02 -2.23
C ARG A 720 21.49 -11.64 -3.67
N VAL A 721 22.33 -10.84 -4.32
CA VAL A 721 22.17 -10.48 -5.73
C VAL A 721 22.68 -11.65 -6.59
N ALA A 722 21.90 -12.08 -7.58
CA ALA A 722 22.34 -13.15 -8.48
C ALA A 722 23.64 -12.77 -9.22
N PRO A 723 24.65 -13.66 -9.30
CA PRO A 723 25.86 -13.41 -10.08
C PRO A 723 25.55 -13.01 -11.52
N GLY A 724 26.30 -12.05 -12.05
CA GLY A 724 26.07 -11.45 -13.37
C GLY A 724 24.96 -10.38 -13.38
N SER A 725 24.45 -9.98 -12.22
CA SER A 725 23.39 -8.97 -12.08
C SER A 725 23.83 -7.80 -11.19
N VAL A 726 23.11 -6.69 -11.31
CA VAL A 726 23.27 -5.51 -10.46
C VAL A 726 21.91 -5.00 -10.01
N TRP A 727 21.73 -4.80 -8.72
CA TRP A 727 20.48 -4.31 -8.15
C TRP A 727 20.57 -2.81 -7.84
N ILE A 728 19.62 -2.05 -8.37
CA ILE A 728 19.51 -0.60 -8.20
C ILE A 728 18.04 -0.23 -7.95
N GLU A 729 17.79 0.57 -6.91
CA GLU A 729 16.45 1.10 -6.66
C GLU A 729 16.15 2.34 -7.52
N SER A 730 14.95 2.39 -8.09
CA SER A 730 14.42 3.54 -8.83
C SER A 730 13.72 4.55 -7.93
N GLY A 731 13.32 5.70 -8.49
CA GLY A 731 12.68 6.79 -7.75
C GLY A 731 13.67 7.81 -7.15
N HIS A 732 14.98 7.62 -7.35
CA HIS A 732 16.02 8.60 -7.02
C HIS A 732 16.47 9.35 -8.28
N GLY A 733 16.72 10.66 -8.14
CA GLY A 733 17.32 11.44 -9.24
C GLY A 733 18.69 10.91 -9.66
N ALA A 734 19.47 10.35 -8.72
CA ALA A 734 20.78 9.77 -8.97
C ALA A 734 20.72 8.47 -9.81
N THR A 735 19.61 7.72 -9.76
CA THR A 735 19.44 6.48 -10.51
C THR A 735 18.62 6.66 -11.78
N ALA A 736 18.02 7.83 -12.01
CA ALA A 736 17.24 8.16 -13.21
C ALA A 736 17.98 7.95 -14.56
N PRO A 737 19.32 8.07 -14.67
CA PRO A 737 20.05 7.73 -15.90
C PRO A 737 20.13 6.22 -16.18
N ILE A 738 19.84 5.36 -15.20
CA ILE A 738 19.91 3.90 -15.32
C ILE A 738 18.53 3.40 -15.73
N GLY A 739 18.43 2.98 -16.99
CA GLY A 739 17.27 2.25 -17.50
C GLY A 739 17.37 0.74 -17.26
N ALA A 740 16.38 0.02 -17.76
CA ALA A 740 16.43 -1.44 -17.80
C ALA A 740 17.40 -1.94 -18.89
N GLY A 741 17.99 -3.13 -18.70
CA GLY A 741 18.92 -3.73 -19.67
C GLY A 741 20.25 -4.16 -19.05
N ARG A 742 21.37 -3.80 -19.69
CA ARG A 742 22.73 -4.14 -19.21
C ARG A 742 23.55 -2.88 -18.92
N VAL A 743 24.43 -2.97 -17.92
CA VAL A 743 25.33 -1.88 -17.52
C VAL A 743 26.76 -2.35 -17.30
N LYS A 744 27.71 -1.44 -17.53
CA LYS A 744 29.10 -1.60 -17.08
C LYS A 744 29.28 -0.84 -15.76
N VAL A 745 29.85 -1.51 -14.76
CA VAL A 745 30.15 -0.89 -13.47
C VAL A 745 31.66 -0.83 -13.31
N VAL A 746 32.20 0.38 -13.19
CA VAL A 746 33.64 0.64 -13.10
C VAL A 746 33.94 1.59 -11.94
N ALA A 747 35.15 1.52 -11.38
CA ALA A 747 35.58 2.47 -10.35
C ALA A 747 35.46 3.93 -10.87
N ALA A 748 34.93 4.82 -10.03
CA ALA A 748 34.64 6.20 -10.41
C ALA A 748 35.89 7.07 -10.61
#